data_AF-A0AAW7SZE6-F1
#
_entry.id   AF-A0AAW7SZE6-F1
#
_cell.length_a   1.000
_cell.length_b   1.000
_cell.length_c   1.000
_cell.angle_alpha   90.00
_cell.angle_beta   90.00
_cell.angle_gamma   90.00
#
_symmetry.space_group_name_H-M   'P 1'
#
loop_
_entity.id
_entity.type
_entity.pdbx_description
1 polymer ?
#
loop_
_entity_poly.entity_id
_entity_poly.type
_entity_poly.pdbx_seq_one_letter_code
_entity_poly.pdbx_strand_id
1 'polypeptide(L)'
;MTKETAIPRLGHVLRILISAAGYGKYLANIGLDKNLDDLAAEAKDRQSSASALLERIEQVCCEALTLDCGSEWAQFLRQAWLRTRSSIQLLAQHVDTTLMPPEHGAGPFVRNFVVPMLSGFMRLTVELRGGPDLAGWWTNPLRVWISFAAKRTGLDESSLLDNLANEIDADRRTIERWLSGERIGKIGWPYAPKVAAALGKPVSELEVQYLAGWLMMACAYQSLSLELRDAVRSDFAQHRVSQWTLGKAIDEMNHKCFQQRDGTRRTETMRSILEIEEMFSGNVRDHDAIRERLQRCGAQLEQAPSTVRVSCGFFHDWFSARHVALLGDEKRALALYGKAVSAAWWRAGPNQRLVLDEALQYAVGVGDKDAANAYWDKTFMLGLNHWPKRQLDEQEMRRVAFAFERHFQPHRAKVRIPPPVEIRSAIDAFKPGPKHLASPNQKTKYAEGRTRRTPLMMAIMEGSLDDVKRLVDVGGDPNDFIPESGEGPLSYAMRRACDRRDTSVMDYLLEFDLQQVTVNRHVSTRRETPLKLAVEMAYARAVARLIELGADVEAACDTLPSALCYAMTLFNVSLHRNDPTQEHAYFAGKTRADAYDAKKGAVLDVDLAACRDGLQQLRNGSDRNRRMWKAVLDYFIRPPEAYREVIRVLLTGKVDTNRRYRVEAYHSAQWTPTLLAAEIGDLDVFRMLVEHGGDPDLTLTPANGLERFDALWVAVDHERPEIVSYLLERKKRSG
;
A
#
# COMPACT_ATOMS: atom_id res chain seq x y z
N MET A 1 -24.42 -1.47 11.02
CA MET A 1 -23.29 -1.24 11.94
C MET A 1 -23.06 -2.51 12.75
N THR A 2 -21.81 -2.83 13.05
CA THR A 2 -21.43 -3.99 13.87
C THR A 2 -21.76 -3.76 15.34
N LYS A 3 -22.15 -4.81 16.06
CA LYS A 3 -22.38 -4.74 17.52
C LYS A 3 -21.08 -4.60 18.35
N GLU A 4 -19.91 -4.68 17.70
CA GLU A 4 -18.61 -4.84 18.38
C GLU A 4 -17.74 -3.58 18.43
N THR A 5 -17.85 -2.68 17.45
CA THR A 5 -17.00 -1.47 17.34
C THR A 5 -17.81 -0.27 16.87
N ALA A 6 -17.47 0.92 17.39
CA ALA A 6 -18.11 2.18 16.99
C ALA A 6 -17.75 2.57 15.54
N ILE A 7 -16.47 2.39 15.17
CA ILE A 7 -15.98 2.53 13.79
C ILE A 7 -16.07 1.15 13.13
N PRO A 8 -16.77 1.00 11.99
CA PRO A 8 -16.92 -0.28 11.32
C PRO A 8 -15.62 -0.73 10.66
N ARG A 9 -15.35 -2.04 10.70
CA ARG A 9 -14.23 -2.68 10.01
C ARG A 9 -14.40 -2.61 8.49
N LEU A 10 -13.30 -2.58 7.74
CA LEU A 10 -13.33 -2.46 6.27
C LEU A 10 -14.18 -3.54 5.58
N GLY A 11 -13.99 -4.81 5.96
CA GLY A 11 -14.75 -5.92 5.38
C GLY A 11 -16.25 -5.78 5.55
N HIS A 12 -16.69 -5.27 6.72
CA HIS A 12 -18.12 -5.03 6.98
C HIS A 12 -18.67 -3.92 6.08
N VAL A 13 -17.94 -2.82 5.91
CA VAL A 13 -18.36 -1.73 5.03
C VAL A 13 -18.41 -2.19 3.58
N LEU A 14 -17.38 -2.92 3.11
CA LEU A 14 -17.35 -3.47 1.76
C LEU A 14 -18.53 -4.41 1.50
N ARG A 15 -18.84 -5.30 2.46
CA ARG A 15 -20.01 -6.19 2.37
C ARG A 15 -21.31 -5.41 2.24
N ILE A 16 -21.50 -4.35 3.04
CA ILE A 16 -22.69 -3.49 2.96
C ILE A 16 -22.78 -2.84 1.58
N LEU A 17 -21.69 -2.27 1.06
CA LEU A 17 -21.67 -1.63 -0.25
C LEU A 17 -22.01 -2.60 -1.39
N ILE A 18 -21.39 -3.79 -1.40
CA ILE A 18 -21.66 -4.83 -2.40
C ILE A 18 -23.12 -5.29 -2.32
N SER A 19 -23.66 -5.42 -1.11
CA SER A 19 -25.05 -5.83 -0.90
C SER A 19 -26.03 -4.76 -1.36
N ALA A 20 -25.76 -3.49 -1.03
CA ALA A 20 -26.57 -2.35 -1.44
C ALA A 20 -26.55 -2.16 -2.96
N ALA A 21 -25.40 -2.30 -3.59
CA ALA A 21 -25.24 -2.24 -5.04
C ALA A 21 -25.80 -3.46 -5.79
N GLY A 22 -26.30 -4.50 -5.09
CA GLY A 22 -26.89 -5.67 -5.72
C GLY A 22 -25.89 -6.65 -6.36
N TYR A 23 -24.60 -6.56 -6.03
CA TYR A 23 -23.54 -7.43 -6.55
C TYR A 23 -23.32 -8.70 -5.73
N GLY A 24 -24.03 -8.90 -4.61
CA GLY A 24 -23.89 -10.10 -3.78
C GLY A 24 -24.11 -11.42 -4.55
N LYS A 25 -25.08 -11.44 -5.49
CA LYS A 25 -25.32 -12.60 -6.37
C LYS A 25 -24.14 -12.89 -7.31
N TYR A 26 -23.49 -11.84 -7.82
CA TYR A 26 -22.30 -12.00 -8.64
C TYR A 26 -21.18 -12.71 -7.87
N LEU A 27 -20.90 -12.26 -6.64
CA LEU A 27 -19.87 -12.90 -5.81
C LEU A 27 -20.23 -14.35 -5.48
N ALA A 28 -21.51 -14.66 -5.22
CA ALA A 28 -21.95 -16.05 -5.01
C ALA A 28 -21.69 -16.92 -6.25
N ASN A 29 -21.98 -16.41 -7.45
CA ASN A 29 -21.76 -17.14 -8.71
C ASN A 29 -20.29 -17.51 -8.95
N ILE A 30 -19.35 -16.68 -8.48
CA ILE A 30 -17.90 -16.92 -8.60
C ILE A 30 -17.27 -17.51 -7.33
N GLY A 31 -18.09 -17.89 -6.33
CA GLY A 31 -17.64 -18.53 -5.10
C GLY A 31 -16.88 -17.63 -4.11
N LEU A 32 -17.16 -16.32 -4.11
CA LEU A 32 -16.54 -15.33 -3.20
C LEU A 32 -17.48 -14.80 -2.11
N ASP A 33 -18.72 -15.29 -2.03
CA ASP A 33 -19.69 -14.90 -1.01
C ASP A 33 -19.22 -15.25 0.41
N LYS A 34 -18.78 -16.50 0.64
CA LYS A 34 -18.22 -16.92 1.93
C LYS A 34 -16.99 -16.10 2.28
N ASN A 35 -16.15 -15.80 1.28
CA ASN A 35 -14.96 -14.98 1.50
C ASN A 35 -15.30 -13.56 1.95
N LEU A 36 -16.32 -12.93 1.34
CA LEU A 36 -16.81 -11.61 1.76
C LEU A 36 -17.36 -11.66 3.19
N ASP A 37 -18.05 -12.74 3.55
CA ASP A 37 -18.61 -12.96 4.87
C ASP A 37 -17.51 -13.15 5.93
N ASP A 38 -16.52 -13.98 5.65
CA ASP A 38 -15.34 -14.21 6.49
C ASP A 38 -14.55 -12.90 6.67
N LEU A 39 -14.39 -12.10 5.61
CA LEU A 39 -13.73 -10.80 5.66
C LEU A 39 -14.51 -9.79 6.51
N ALA A 40 -15.84 -9.78 6.42
CA ALA A 40 -16.70 -8.91 7.21
C ALA A 40 -16.68 -9.28 8.71
N ALA A 41 -16.58 -10.58 9.02
CA ALA A 41 -16.49 -11.08 10.38
C ALA A 41 -15.06 -11.04 10.95
N GLU A 42 -14.03 -10.87 10.10
CA GLU A 42 -12.62 -11.13 10.42
C GLU A 42 -12.40 -12.51 11.05
N ALA A 43 -12.85 -13.55 10.35
CA ALA A 43 -12.75 -14.94 10.81
C ALA A 43 -11.31 -15.30 11.22
N LYS A 44 -11.16 -16.02 12.35
CA LYS A 44 -9.86 -16.29 12.98
C LYS A 44 -8.89 -17.06 12.07
N ASP A 45 -9.40 -17.94 11.23
CA ASP A 45 -8.67 -18.74 10.26
C ASP A 45 -8.18 -17.94 9.03
N ARG A 46 -8.64 -16.69 8.87
CA ARG A 46 -8.30 -15.82 7.72
C ARG A 46 -7.40 -14.63 8.08
N GLN A 47 -6.96 -14.52 9.34
CA GLN A 47 -6.27 -13.32 9.85
C GLN A 47 -4.96 -12.97 9.14
N SER A 48 -4.29 -13.92 8.47
CA SER A 48 -3.06 -13.67 7.70
C SER A 48 -3.30 -13.26 6.23
N SER A 49 -4.56 -13.27 5.78
CA SER A 49 -4.94 -13.13 4.37
C SER A 49 -6.05 -12.11 4.11
N ALA A 50 -6.57 -11.42 5.14
CA ALA A 50 -7.73 -10.55 5.00
C ALA A 50 -7.46 -9.37 4.05
N SER A 51 -6.25 -8.81 4.08
CA SER A 51 -5.84 -7.74 3.16
C SER A 51 -5.81 -8.18 1.69
N ALA A 52 -5.17 -9.32 1.38
CA ALA A 52 -5.12 -9.88 0.02
C ALA A 52 -6.53 -10.25 -0.48
N LEU A 53 -7.38 -10.73 0.43
CA LEU A 53 -8.77 -11.04 0.11
C LEU A 53 -9.58 -9.78 -0.18
N LEU A 54 -9.36 -8.70 0.59
CA LEU A 54 -9.96 -7.39 0.33
C LEU A 54 -9.58 -6.89 -1.08
N GLU A 55 -8.28 -6.87 -1.43
CA GLU A 55 -7.81 -6.47 -2.76
C GLU A 55 -8.42 -7.31 -3.88
N ARG A 56 -8.50 -8.64 -3.69
CA ARG A 56 -9.10 -9.54 -4.68
C ARG A 56 -10.57 -9.22 -4.92
N ILE A 57 -11.35 -9.02 -3.85
CA ILE A 57 -12.78 -8.67 -3.97
C ILE A 57 -12.94 -7.29 -4.61
N GLU A 58 -12.14 -6.30 -4.21
CA GLU A 58 -12.14 -4.96 -4.81
C GLU A 58 -11.88 -5.02 -6.32
N GLN A 59 -10.89 -5.79 -6.74
CA GLN A 59 -10.54 -5.97 -8.16
C GLN A 59 -11.68 -6.61 -8.94
N VAL A 60 -12.18 -7.75 -8.47
CA VAL A 60 -13.24 -8.50 -9.16
C VAL A 60 -14.55 -7.70 -9.25
N CYS A 61 -14.91 -6.95 -8.19
CA CYS A 61 -16.05 -6.04 -8.26
C CYS A 61 -15.82 -4.90 -9.26
N CYS A 62 -14.60 -4.36 -9.36
CA CYS A 62 -14.28 -3.31 -10.34
C CYS A 62 -14.36 -3.84 -11.78
N GLU A 63 -13.91 -5.07 -12.04
CA GLU A 63 -14.02 -5.73 -13.34
C GLU A 63 -15.49 -5.96 -13.71
N ALA A 64 -16.31 -6.46 -12.76
CA ALA A 64 -17.74 -6.64 -12.97
C ALA A 64 -18.48 -5.32 -13.23
N LEU A 65 -18.16 -4.26 -12.48
CA LEU A 65 -18.68 -2.91 -12.71
C LEU A 65 -18.29 -2.37 -14.08
N THR A 66 -17.09 -2.69 -14.57
CA THR A 66 -16.62 -2.24 -15.89
C THR A 66 -17.46 -2.87 -17.00
N LEU A 67 -17.74 -4.17 -16.89
CA LEU A 67 -18.57 -4.89 -17.85
C LEU A 67 -20.05 -4.48 -17.79
N ASP A 68 -20.56 -4.13 -16.62
CA ASP A 68 -21.99 -3.87 -16.41
C ASP A 68 -22.37 -2.38 -16.50
N CYS A 69 -21.53 -1.47 -16.01
CA CYS A 69 -21.81 -0.03 -15.97
C CYS A 69 -20.77 0.81 -16.74
N GLY A 70 -19.80 0.18 -17.40
CA GLY A 70 -18.74 0.86 -18.13
C GLY A 70 -17.57 1.31 -17.25
N SER A 71 -16.43 1.57 -17.90
CA SER A 71 -15.15 1.89 -17.25
C SER A 71 -15.18 3.17 -16.42
N GLU A 72 -15.94 4.18 -16.85
CA GLU A 72 -16.10 5.43 -16.11
C GLU A 72 -16.73 5.23 -14.73
N TRP A 73 -17.83 4.46 -14.64
CA TRP A 73 -18.49 4.14 -13.37
C TRP A 73 -17.61 3.28 -12.48
N ALA A 74 -16.97 2.25 -13.05
CA ALA A 74 -16.07 1.39 -12.30
C ALA A 74 -14.90 2.17 -11.67
N GLN A 75 -14.27 3.06 -12.44
CA GLN A 75 -13.17 3.89 -11.94
C GLN A 75 -13.63 4.89 -10.88
N PHE A 76 -14.74 5.59 -11.13
CA PHE A 76 -15.29 6.56 -10.18
C PHE A 76 -15.61 5.92 -8.83
N LEU A 77 -16.32 4.78 -8.85
CA LEU A 77 -16.70 4.04 -7.65
C LEU A 77 -15.48 3.43 -6.93
N ARG A 78 -14.51 2.92 -7.68
CA ARG A 78 -13.25 2.44 -7.09
C ARG A 78 -12.50 3.56 -6.38
N GLN A 79 -12.43 4.75 -6.95
CA GLN A 79 -11.79 5.91 -6.30
C GLN A 79 -12.56 6.35 -5.05
N ALA A 80 -13.88 6.43 -5.13
CA ALA A 80 -14.72 6.76 -3.98
C ALA A 80 -14.54 5.74 -2.85
N TRP A 81 -14.46 4.45 -3.18
CA TRP A 81 -14.17 3.38 -2.23
C TRP A 81 -12.77 3.52 -1.60
N LEU A 82 -11.72 3.70 -2.40
CA LEU A 82 -10.36 3.83 -1.89
C LEU A 82 -10.22 5.02 -0.94
N ARG A 83 -10.83 6.18 -1.26
CA ARG A 83 -10.89 7.35 -0.37
C ARG A 83 -11.65 7.04 0.92
N THR A 84 -12.79 6.36 0.83
CA THR A 84 -13.60 5.96 1.99
C THR A 84 -12.82 5.03 2.91
N ARG A 85 -12.15 4.03 2.33
CA ARG A 85 -11.30 3.06 3.03
C ARG A 85 -10.17 3.77 3.79
N SER A 86 -9.42 4.65 3.13
CA SER A 86 -8.35 5.43 3.76
C SER A 86 -8.87 6.33 4.89
N SER A 87 -10.03 6.97 4.70
CA SER A 87 -10.63 7.81 5.74
C SER A 87 -11.10 7.01 6.96
N ILE A 88 -11.66 5.81 6.76
CA ILE A 88 -12.03 4.89 7.85
C ILE A 88 -10.79 4.42 8.62
N GLN A 89 -9.71 4.08 7.91
CA GLN A 89 -8.43 3.70 8.52
C GLN A 89 -7.86 4.84 9.38
N LEU A 90 -7.84 6.06 8.84
CA LEU A 90 -7.39 7.25 9.57
C LEU A 90 -8.25 7.53 10.81
N LEU A 91 -9.58 7.40 10.71
CA LEU A 91 -10.47 7.49 11.88
C LEU A 91 -10.12 6.44 12.93
N ALA A 92 -9.97 5.17 12.52
CA ALA A 92 -9.62 4.09 13.44
C ALA A 92 -8.25 4.29 14.11
N GLN A 93 -7.30 4.91 13.40
CA GLN A 93 -5.97 5.23 13.93
C GLN A 93 -5.98 6.42 14.90
N HIS A 94 -6.91 7.37 14.79
CA HIS A 94 -6.87 8.62 15.55
C HIS A 94 -7.98 8.77 16.60
N VAL A 95 -9.04 7.97 16.53
CA VAL A 95 -10.17 8.03 17.46
C VAL A 95 -10.15 6.85 18.43
N ASP A 96 -9.96 7.15 19.72
CA ASP A 96 -10.07 6.15 20.79
C ASP A 96 -11.53 5.99 21.22
N THR A 97 -12.14 4.91 20.75
CA THR A 97 -13.54 4.53 21.03
C THR A 97 -13.65 3.49 22.15
N THR A 98 -12.56 3.14 22.85
CA THR A 98 -12.60 2.15 23.94
C THR A 98 -13.53 2.52 25.10
N LEU A 99 -13.82 3.82 25.24
CA LEU A 99 -14.74 4.36 26.25
C LEU A 99 -16.18 4.47 25.75
N MET A 100 -16.42 4.31 24.45
CA MET A 100 -17.76 4.35 23.88
C MET A 100 -18.26 2.93 23.63
N PRO A 101 -19.30 2.47 24.34
CA PRO A 101 -19.97 1.24 23.97
C PRO A 101 -20.43 1.31 22.50
N PRO A 102 -20.38 0.22 21.71
CA PRO A 102 -20.73 0.23 20.29
C PRO A 102 -22.12 0.82 20.01
N GLU A 103 -23.07 0.54 20.90
CA GLU A 103 -24.45 1.06 20.90
C GLU A 103 -24.55 2.60 20.99
N HIS A 104 -23.60 3.27 21.66
CA HIS A 104 -23.55 4.73 21.78
C HIS A 104 -22.57 5.39 20.79
N GLY A 105 -21.53 4.67 20.36
CA GLY A 105 -20.52 5.17 19.43
C GLY A 105 -20.94 5.18 17.96
N ALA A 106 -21.96 4.39 17.60
CA ALA A 106 -22.52 4.31 16.26
C ALA A 106 -23.10 5.64 15.76
N GLY A 107 -23.84 6.36 16.61
CA GLY A 107 -24.48 7.62 16.27
C GLY A 107 -23.51 8.74 15.86
N PRO A 108 -22.47 9.03 16.67
CA PRO A 108 -21.42 9.97 16.30
C PRO A 108 -20.71 9.64 14.98
N PHE A 109 -20.40 8.36 14.72
CA PHE A 109 -19.80 7.95 13.46
C PHE A 109 -20.74 8.21 12.27
N VAL A 110 -22.02 7.84 12.37
CA VAL A 110 -22.99 8.08 11.30
C VAL A 110 -23.14 9.58 11.02
N ARG A 111 -23.31 10.38 12.07
CA ARG A 111 -23.53 11.83 11.95
C ARG A 111 -22.30 12.56 11.42
N ASN A 112 -21.12 12.25 11.93
CA ASN A 112 -19.91 13.03 11.68
C ASN A 112 -19.07 12.47 10.52
N PHE A 113 -19.37 11.26 10.04
CA PHE A 113 -18.65 10.64 8.92
C PHE A 113 -19.58 10.19 7.79
N VAL A 114 -20.53 9.28 8.07
CA VAL A 114 -21.34 8.65 7.01
C VAL A 114 -22.21 9.67 6.27
N VAL A 115 -22.91 10.54 7.01
CA VAL A 115 -23.82 11.55 6.43
C VAL A 115 -23.07 12.53 5.51
N PRO A 116 -21.99 13.21 5.96
CA PRO A 116 -21.22 14.12 5.10
C PRO A 116 -20.57 13.41 3.92
N MET A 117 -20.06 12.18 4.10
CA MET A 117 -19.44 11.41 3.02
C MET A 117 -20.46 11.04 1.92
N LEU A 118 -21.66 10.58 2.29
CA LEU A 118 -22.71 10.26 1.31
C LEU A 118 -23.24 11.51 0.61
N SER A 119 -23.43 12.60 1.36
CA SER A 119 -23.84 13.91 0.83
C SER A 119 -22.83 14.44 -0.20
N GLY A 120 -21.54 14.47 0.17
CA GLY A 120 -20.45 14.88 -0.70
C GLY A 120 -20.27 13.96 -1.90
N PHE A 121 -20.43 12.65 -1.72
CA PHE A 121 -20.37 11.66 -2.80
C PHE A 121 -21.49 11.89 -3.84
N MET A 122 -22.74 12.11 -3.40
CA MET A 122 -23.84 12.40 -4.32
C MET A 122 -23.63 13.71 -5.08
N ARG A 123 -23.10 14.74 -4.42
CA ARG A 123 -22.72 16.01 -5.06
C ARG A 123 -21.68 15.79 -6.16
N LEU A 124 -20.58 15.13 -5.81
CA LEU A 124 -19.50 14.82 -6.75
C LEU A 124 -19.98 13.95 -7.92
N THR A 125 -20.88 13.00 -7.66
CA THR A 125 -21.44 12.13 -8.70
C THR A 125 -22.21 12.94 -9.74
N VAL A 126 -23.12 13.82 -9.30
CA VAL A 126 -23.90 14.66 -10.22
C VAL A 126 -23.02 15.70 -10.94
N GLU A 127 -22.05 16.29 -10.24
CA GLU A 127 -21.12 17.27 -10.84
C GLU A 127 -20.25 16.64 -11.95
N LEU A 128 -19.70 15.44 -11.72
CA LEU A 128 -18.78 14.81 -12.67
C LEU A 128 -19.47 14.01 -13.76
N ARG A 129 -20.66 13.44 -13.50
CA ARG A 129 -21.34 12.55 -14.45
C ARG A 129 -22.56 13.17 -15.11
N GLY A 130 -23.06 14.30 -14.59
CA GLY A 130 -24.45 14.71 -14.84
C GLY A 130 -25.43 13.71 -14.23
N GLY A 131 -26.71 14.03 -14.13
CA GLY A 131 -27.63 13.08 -13.50
C GLY A 131 -29.07 13.53 -13.33
N PRO A 132 -29.88 12.69 -12.69
CA PRO A 132 -31.24 13.01 -12.29
C PRO A 132 -31.33 14.23 -11.35
N ASP A 133 -32.50 14.87 -11.32
CA ASP A 133 -32.79 15.91 -10.33
C ASP A 133 -32.82 15.30 -8.91
N LEU A 134 -31.93 15.80 -8.06
CA LEU A 134 -31.80 15.31 -6.70
C LEU A 134 -32.98 15.68 -5.79
N ALA A 135 -33.80 16.68 -6.13
CA ALA A 135 -34.91 17.10 -5.28
C ALA A 135 -35.87 15.94 -4.94
N GLY A 136 -36.22 15.12 -5.94
CA GLY A 136 -37.03 13.91 -5.76
C GLY A 136 -36.21 12.67 -5.38
N TRP A 137 -34.90 12.67 -5.64
CA TRP A 137 -34.03 11.50 -5.48
C TRP A 137 -33.97 11.04 -4.03
N TRP A 138 -33.91 11.95 -3.07
CA TRP A 138 -33.76 11.60 -1.65
C TRP A 138 -34.89 10.70 -1.13
N THR A 139 -36.11 10.91 -1.62
CA THR A 139 -37.31 10.19 -1.19
C THR A 139 -37.56 8.96 -2.06
N ASN A 140 -37.51 9.13 -3.40
CA ASN A 140 -37.89 8.08 -4.35
C ASN A 140 -36.84 7.91 -5.47
N PRO A 141 -35.62 7.39 -5.16
CA PRO A 141 -34.54 7.24 -6.15
C PRO A 141 -34.97 6.52 -7.43
N LEU A 142 -35.66 5.37 -7.31
CA LEU A 142 -36.09 4.60 -8.48
C LEU A 142 -37.05 5.38 -9.37
N ARG A 143 -38.02 6.07 -8.77
CA ARG A 143 -38.99 6.88 -9.52
C ARG A 143 -38.30 7.98 -10.32
N VAL A 144 -37.34 8.66 -9.69
CA VAL A 144 -36.56 9.69 -10.38
C VAL A 144 -35.69 9.11 -11.48
N TRP A 145 -35.13 7.92 -11.28
CA TRP A 145 -34.39 7.23 -12.35
C TRP A 145 -35.29 6.92 -13.55
N ILE A 146 -36.52 6.43 -13.35
CA ILE A 146 -37.50 6.17 -14.42
C ILE A 146 -37.75 7.45 -15.23
N SER A 147 -38.09 8.55 -14.57
CA SER A 147 -38.33 9.85 -15.23
C SER A 147 -37.09 10.37 -15.96
N PHE A 148 -35.91 10.19 -15.37
CA PHE A 148 -34.64 10.59 -15.98
C PHE A 148 -34.32 9.78 -17.25
N ALA A 149 -34.44 8.45 -17.18
CA ALA A 149 -34.21 7.56 -18.31
C ALA A 149 -35.22 7.80 -19.43
N ALA A 150 -36.50 7.96 -19.09
CA ALA A 150 -37.57 8.28 -20.03
C ALA A 150 -37.30 9.59 -20.78
N LYS A 151 -36.99 10.67 -20.04
CA LYS A 151 -36.66 11.99 -20.63
C LYS A 151 -35.43 11.93 -21.53
N ARG A 152 -34.37 11.24 -21.09
CA ARG A 152 -33.09 11.17 -21.80
C ARG A 152 -33.18 10.35 -23.08
N THR A 153 -34.03 9.34 -23.11
CA THR A 153 -34.21 8.46 -24.27
C THR A 153 -35.43 8.82 -25.11
N GLY A 154 -36.28 9.76 -24.68
CA GLY A 154 -37.52 10.12 -25.35
C GLY A 154 -38.58 9.02 -25.32
N LEU A 155 -38.59 8.20 -24.27
CA LEU A 155 -39.57 7.14 -24.04
C LEU A 155 -40.67 7.62 -23.07
N ASP A 156 -41.82 6.95 -23.12
CA ASP A 156 -42.87 7.13 -22.11
C ASP A 156 -42.51 6.37 -20.82
N GLU A 157 -42.79 7.01 -19.67
CA GLU A 157 -42.46 6.44 -18.35
C GLU A 157 -43.19 5.11 -18.08
N SER A 158 -44.44 4.96 -18.52
CA SER A 158 -45.22 3.75 -18.28
C SER A 158 -44.69 2.57 -19.08
N SER A 159 -44.31 2.80 -20.35
CA SER A 159 -43.71 1.76 -21.20
C SER A 159 -42.36 1.28 -20.65
N LEU A 160 -41.51 2.22 -20.20
CA LEU A 160 -40.21 1.88 -19.60
C LEU A 160 -40.39 1.07 -18.31
N LEU A 161 -41.35 1.47 -17.47
CA LEU A 161 -41.67 0.79 -16.23
C LEU A 161 -42.20 -0.63 -16.47
N ASP A 162 -43.13 -0.80 -17.39
CA ASP A 162 -43.74 -2.10 -17.72
C ASP A 162 -42.69 -3.06 -18.28
N ASN A 163 -41.81 -2.58 -19.18
CA ASN A 163 -40.72 -3.39 -19.70
C ASN A 163 -39.73 -3.81 -18.60
N LEU A 164 -39.37 -2.89 -17.72
CA LEU A 164 -38.49 -3.21 -16.58
C LEU A 164 -39.15 -4.21 -15.63
N ALA A 165 -40.44 -4.06 -15.35
CA ALA A 165 -41.22 -4.94 -14.48
C ALA A 165 -41.29 -6.37 -15.06
N ASN A 166 -41.51 -6.48 -16.37
CA ASN A 166 -41.51 -7.75 -17.09
C ASN A 166 -40.15 -8.44 -17.04
N GLU A 167 -39.06 -7.70 -17.29
CA GLU A 167 -37.69 -8.23 -17.27
C GLU A 167 -37.27 -8.82 -15.91
N ILE A 168 -37.73 -8.22 -14.82
CA ILE A 168 -37.39 -8.65 -13.45
C ILE A 168 -38.48 -9.50 -12.79
N ASP A 169 -39.52 -9.87 -13.53
CA ASP A 169 -40.69 -10.62 -13.05
C ASP A 169 -41.27 -10.02 -11.76
N ALA A 170 -41.58 -8.72 -11.78
CA ALA A 170 -42.17 -8.00 -10.66
C ALA A 170 -43.64 -7.65 -10.92
N ASP A 171 -44.52 -7.99 -9.98
CA ASP A 171 -45.92 -7.60 -10.05
C ASP A 171 -46.11 -6.09 -9.81
N ARG A 172 -47.23 -5.56 -10.28
CA ARG A 172 -47.56 -4.13 -10.21
C ARG A 172 -47.51 -3.57 -8.78
N ARG A 173 -47.97 -4.33 -7.78
CA ARG A 173 -47.97 -3.88 -6.38
C ARG A 173 -46.54 -3.78 -5.84
N THR A 174 -45.67 -4.72 -6.22
CA THR A 174 -44.24 -4.67 -5.88
C THR A 174 -43.55 -3.45 -6.49
N ILE A 175 -43.84 -3.14 -7.75
CA ILE A 175 -43.31 -1.94 -8.43
C ILE A 175 -43.81 -0.65 -7.76
N GLU A 176 -45.11 -0.55 -7.47
CA GLU A 176 -45.69 0.63 -6.79
C GLU A 176 -45.04 0.88 -5.42
N ARG A 177 -44.73 -0.18 -4.67
CA ARG A 177 -43.99 -0.09 -3.40
C ARG A 177 -42.55 0.41 -3.58
N TRP A 178 -41.86 -0.03 -4.63
CA TRP A 178 -40.52 0.51 -4.91
C TRP A 178 -40.57 1.96 -5.37
N LEU A 179 -41.57 2.36 -6.15
CA LEU A 179 -41.75 3.75 -6.56
C LEU A 179 -42.14 4.68 -5.41
N SER A 180 -42.71 4.15 -4.32
CA SER A 180 -42.98 4.89 -3.07
C SER A 180 -41.77 4.96 -2.12
N GLY A 181 -40.61 4.43 -2.54
CA GLY A 181 -39.37 4.54 -1.81
C GLY A 181 -39.06 3.37 -0.87
N GLU A 182 -39.82 2.27 -0.93
CA GLU A 182 -39.49 1.05 -0.17
C GLU A 182 -38.24 0.35 -0.71
N ARG A 183 -37.61 -0.50 0.12
CA ARG A 183 -36.39 -1.22 -0.24
C ARG A 183 -36.60 -2.12 -1.47
N ILE A 184 -35.70 -1.99 -2.45
CA ILE A 184 -35.71 -2.76 -3.70
C ILE A 184 -35.04 -4.12 -3.46
N GLY A 185 -35.74 -5.21 -3.81
CA GLY A 185 -35.28 -6.57 -3.55
C GLY A 185 -34.91 -7.40 -4.79
N LYS A 186 -35.54 -7.15 -5.96
CA LYS A 186 -35.31 -7.97 -7.17
C LYS A 186 -34.34 -7.35 -8.17
N ILE A 187 -34.16 -6.02 -8.17
CA ILE A 187 -33.23 -5.34 -9.07
C ILE A 187 -31.81 -5.44 -8.50
N GLY A 188 -30.92 -6.07 -9.27
CA GLY A 188 -29.52 -6.26 -8.94
C GLY A 188 -28.72 -6.68 -10.16
N TRP A 189 -27.42 -6.93 -9.98
CA TRP A 189 -26.52 -7.30 -11.05
C TRP A 189 -27.06 -8.50 -11.88
N PRO A 190 -26.92 -8.51 -13.21
CA PRO A 190 -26.37 -7.42 -14.04
C PRO A 190 -27.42 -6.33 -14.34
N TYR A 191 -27.02 -5.06 -14.34
CA TYR A 191 -27.87 -3.89 -14.60
C TYR A 191 -28.00 -3.55 -16.10
N ALA A 192 -26.91 -3.58 -16.88
CA ALA A 192 -26.94 -3.20 -18.29
C ALA A 192 -27.96 -3.98 -19.12
N PRO A 193 -28.06 -5.33 -19.01
CA PRO A 193 -29.08 -6.10 -19.73
C PRO A 193 -30.50 -5.69 -19.34
N LYS A 194 -30.74 -5.40 -18.06
CA LYS A 194 -32.06 -4.97 -17.56
C LYS A 194 -32.44 -3.59 -18.07
N VAL A 195 -31.47 -2.68 -18.14
CA VAL A 195 -31.68 -1.35 -18.73
C VAL A 195 -31.94 -1.48 -20.24
N ALA A 196 -31.15 -2.27 -20.96
CA ALA A 196 -31.37 -2.50 -22.39
C ALA A 196 -32.77 -3.08 -22.68
N ALA A 197 -33.21 -4.07 -21.90
CA ALA A 197 -34.55 -4.63 -21.99
C ALA A 197 -35.64 -3.60 -21.67
N ALA A 198 -35.46 -2.79 -20.61
CA ALA A 198 -36.41 -1.74 -20.23
C ALA A 198 -36.57 -0.67 -21.33
N LEU A 199 -35.48 -0.31 -22.01
CA LEU A 199 -35.50 0.67 -23.10
C LEU A 199 -36.22 0.15 -24.35
N GLY A 200 -36.24 -1.17 -24.58
CA GLY A 200 -37.03 -1.82 -25.64
C GLY A 200 -36.67 -1.40 -27.07
N LYS A 201 -35.59 -0.64 -27.27
CA LYS A 201 -35.13 -0.13 -28.57
C LYS A 201 -33.60 -0.10 -28.62
N PRO A 202 -32.99 -0.12 -29.83
CA PRO A 202 -31.55 -0.01 -29.95
C PRO A 202 -31.08 1.37 -29.46
N VAL A 203 -30.23 1.35 -28.43
CA VAL A 203 -29.56 2.51 -27.83
C VAL A 203 -28.07 2.19 -27.76
N SER A 204 -27.20 3.20 -27.82
CA SER A 204 -25.75 2.97 -27.74
C SER A 204 -25.35 2.29 -26.43
N GLU A 205 -24.33 1.44 -26.48
CA GLU A 205 -23.84 0.72 -25.31
C GLU A 205 -23.40 1.67 -24.18
N LEU A 206 -22.75 2.78 -24.53
CA LEU A 206 -22.35 3.83 -23.58
C LEU A 206 -23.53 4.42 -22.82
N GLU A 207 -24.66 4.63 -23.51
CA GLU A 207 -25.86 5.20 -22.90
C GLU A 207 -26.57 4.17 -22.00
N VAL A 208 -26.59 2.89 -22.41
CA VAL A 208 -27.07 1.79 -21.56
C VAL A 208 -26.23 1.67 -20.28
N GLN A 209 -24.90 1.65 -20.41
CA GLN A 209 -23.96 1.58 -19.29
C GLN A 209 -24.09 2.78 -18.35
N TYR A 210 -24.26 3.98 -18.91
CA TYR A 210 -24.49 5.21 -18.15
C TYR A 210 -25.77 5.13 -17.31
N LEU A 211 -26.89 4.73 -17.92
CA LEU A 211 -28.18 4.55 -17.24
C LEU A 211 -28.16 3.39 -16.24
N ALA A 212 -27.41 2.31 -16.53
CA ALA A 212 -27.21 1.18 -15.62
C ALA A 212 -26.50 1.61 -14.33
N GLY A 213 -25.45 2.43 -14.43
CA GLY A 213 -24.78 2.99 -13.25
C GLY A 213 -25.72 3.84 -12.39
N TRP A 214 -26.57 4.67 -13.00
CA TRP A 214 -27.59 5.43 -12.28
C TRP A 214 -28.70 4.56 -11.66
N LEU A 215 -29.09 3.46 -12.31
CA LEU A 215 -30.06 2.50 -11.74
C LEU A 215 -29.48 1.78 -10.53
N MET A 216 -28.22 1.35 -10.62
CA MET A 216 -27.48 0.77 -9.49
C MET A 216 -27.38 1.77 -8.34
N MET A 217 -27.06 3.03 -8.62
CA MET A 217 -27.06 4.11 -7.63
C MET A 217 -28.42 4.30 -6.95
N ALA A 218 -29.51 4.25 -7.72
CA ALA A 218 -30.87 4.34 -7.18
C ALA A 218 -31.17 3.15 -6.25
N CYS A 219 -30.82 1.93 -6.66
CA CYS A 219 -31.00 0.74 -5.84
C CYS A 219 -30.20 0.79 -4.54
N ALA A 220 -28.92 1.16 -4.63
CA ALA A 220 -28.03 1.25 -3.48
C ALA A 220 -28.50 2.32 -2.48
N TYR A 221 -28.84 3.52 -2.97
CA TYR A 221 -29.27 4.61 -2.12
C TYR A 221 -30.64 4.35 -1.48
N GLN A 222 -31.58 3.74 -2.22
CA GLN A 222 -32.90 3.38 -1.70
C GLN A 222 -32.86 2.24 -0.66
N SER A 223 -31.76 1.48 -0.62
CA SER A 223 -31.53 0.46 0.42
C SER A 223 -31.21 1.04 1.80
N LEU A 224 -30.85 2.33 1.88
CA LEU A 224 -30.59 3.03 3.13
C LEU A 224 -31.90 3.27 3.91
N SER A 225 -31.80 3.35 5.25
CA SER A 225 -32.95 3.67 6.09
C SER A 225 -33.49 5.06 5.80
N LEU A 226 -34.78 5.29 6.06
CA LEU A 226 -35.41 6.59 5.82
C LEU A 226 -34.73 7.69 6.63
N GLU A 227 -34.38 7.40 7.89
CA GLU A 227 -33.71 8.34 8.78
C GLU A 227 -32.33 8.77 8.23
N LEU A 228 -31.58 7.82 7.66
CA LEU A 228 -30.28 8.12 7.06
C LEU A 228 -30.45 8.93 5.77
N ARG A 229 -31.43 8.60 4.92
CA ARG A 229 -31.71 9.37 3.70
C ARG A 229 -32.13 10.80 4.01
N ASP A 230 -32.97 10.99 5.03
CA ASP A 230 -33.38 12.31 5.50
C ASP A 230 -32.21 13.12 6.08
N ALA A 231 -31.32 12.47 6.84
CA ALA A 231 -30.12 13.11 7.37
C ALA A 231 -29.16 13.56 6.25
N VAL A 232 -28.94 12.73 5.23
CA VAL A 232 -28.11 13.09 4.08
C VAL A 232 -28.75 14.21 3.26
N ARG A 233 -30.07 14.18 3.04
CA ARG A 233 -30.79 15.29 2.39
C ARG A 233 -30.61 16.60 3.15
N SER A 234 -30.78 16.56 4.47
CA SER A 234 -30.64 17.74 5.33
C SER A 234 -29.23 18.32 5.23
N ASP A 235 -28.20 17.48 5.30
CA ASP A 235 -26.81 17.92 5.15
C ASP A 235 -26.53 18.52 3.76
N PHE A 236 -27.01 17.86 2.71
CA PHE A 236 -26.85 18.31 1.32
C PHE A 236 -27.48 19.69 1.08
N ALA A 237 -28.65 19.95 1.68
CA ALA A 237 -29.36 21.23 1.55
C ALA A 237 -28.69 22.37 2.34
N GLN A 238 -28.11 22.06 3.50
CA GLN A 238 -27.47 23.05 4.38
C GLN A 238 -26.10 23.52 3.87
N HIS A 239 -25.36 22.65 3.18
CA HIS A 239 -23.99 22.93 2.76
C HIS A 239 -23.85 22.97 1.24
N ARG A 240 -23.89 24.17 0.63
CA ARG A 240 -23.57 24.35 -0.80
C ARG A 240 -22.11 23.99 -1.14
N VAL A 241 -21.19 24.22 -0.19
CA VAL A 241 -19.80 23.77 -0.22
C VAL A 241 -19.57 23.01 1.09
N SER A 242 -19.11 21.75 1.01
CA SER A 242 -18.89 20.94 2.20
C SER A 242 -17.75 21.53 3.05
N GLN A 243 -18.06 21.99 4.26
CA GLN A 243 -17.06 22.42 5.25
C GLN A 243 -16.48 21.24 6.05
N TRP A 244 -16.95 20.03 5.74
CA TRP A 244 -16.53 18.81 6.39
C TRP A 244 -15.09 18.47 6.00
N THR A 245 -14.30 18.11 7.00
CA THR A 245 -12.97 17.53 6.81
C THR A 245 -12.84 16.33 7.72
N LEU A 246 -12.01 15.37 7.30
CA LEU A 246 -11.70 14.21 8.12
C LEU A 246 -11.13 14.60 9.49
N GLY A 247 -10.30 15.65 9.54
CA GLY A 247 -9.76 16.20 10.78
C GLY A 247 -10.86 16.66 11.75
N LYS A 248 -11.84 17.46 11.27
CA LYS A 248 -12.98 17.88 12.10
C LYS A 248 -13.79 16.68 12.61
N ALA A 249 -14.00 15.67 11.77
CA ALA A 249 -14.71 14.45 12.18
C ALA A 249 -13.96 13.71 13.30
N ILE A 250 -12.63 13.58 13.19
CA ILE A 250 -11.76 13.02 14.22
C ILE A 250 -11.87 13.83 15.52
N ASP A 251 -11.75 15.15 15.44
CA ASP A 251 -11.78 16.05 16.60
C ASP A 251 -13.12 15.97 17.33
N GLU A 252 -14.25 16.01 16.61
CA GLU A 252 -15.58 15.92 17.21
C GLU A 252 -15.83 14.56 17.86
N MET A 253 -15.37 13.46 17.24
CA MET A 253 -15.50 12.13 17.83
C MET A 253 -14.63 12.00 19.07
N ASN A 254 -13.39 12.47 19.04
CA ASN A 254 -12.50 12.49 20.20
C ASN A 254 -13.05 13.37 21.33
N HIS A 255 -13.67 14.51 21.01
CA HIS A 255 -14.30 15.37 22.01
C HIS A 255 -15.45 14.65 22.72
N LYS A 256 -16.31 13.95 21.99
CA LYS A 256 -17.39 13.13 22.58
C LYS A 256 -16.86 11.99 23.43
N CYS A 257 -15.78 11.32 22.99
CA CYS A 257 -15.09 10.32 23.82
C CYS A 257 -14.54 10.93 25.11
N PHE A 258 -13.98 12.14 25.02
CA PHE A 258 -13.36 12.83 26.15
C PHE A 258 -14.38 13.22 27.21
N GLN A 259 -15.58 13.68 26.83
CA GLN A 259 -16.66 13.98 27.76
C GLN A 259 -17.10 12.74 28.59
N GLN A 260 -16.85 11.53 28.10
CA GLN A 260 -17.13 10.28 28.82
C GLN A 260 -15.95 9.79 29.70
N ARG A 261 -14.81 10.50 29.73
CA ARG A 261 -13.58 10.10 30.47
C ARG A 261 -13.64 10.33 31.98
N ASP A 262 -14.65 11.04 32.49
CA ASP A 262 -14.56 11.70 33.79
C ASP A 262 -14.93 10.80 34.98
N GLY A 263 -14.07 9.79 35.24
CA GLY A 263 -14.20 8.93 36.41
C GLY A 263 -12.87 8.78 37.17
N THR A 264 -12.86 9.11 38.46
CA THR A 264 -11.68 9.05 39.36
C THR A 264 -10.90 7.74 39.25
N ARG A 265 -11.61 6.60 39.19
CA ARG A 265 -11.01 5.25 39.07
C ARG A 265 -10.21 5.04 37.78
N ARG A 266 -10.65 5.64 36.66
CA ARG A 266 -9.94 5.53 35.38
C ARG A 266 -8.63 6.31 35.44
N THR A 267 -8.67 7.52 35.99
CA THR A 267 -7.49 8.38 36.15
C THR A 267 -6.43 7.72 37.03
N GLU A 268 -6.84 7.12 38.15
CA GLU A 268 -5.95 6.34 39.02
C GLU A 268 -5.32 5.15 38.29
N THR A 269 -6.12 4.40 37.53
CA THR A 269 -5.64 3.25 36.76
C THR A 269 -4.65 3.69 35.68
N MET A 270 -4.93 4.78 34.96
CA MET A 270 -4.01 5.31 33.95
C MET A 270 -2.71 5.82 34.56
N ARG A 271 -2.76 6.43 35.74
CA ARG A 271 -1.54 6.81 36.46
C ARG A 271 -0.69 5.58 36.75
N SER A 272 -1.29 4.50 37.24
CA SER A 272 -0.60 3.22 37.42
C SER A 272 0.00 2.67 36.12
N ILE A 273 -0.70 2.81 34.98
CA ILE A 273 -0.21 2.38 33.66
C ILE A 273 0.98 3.22 33.20
N LEU A 274 0.92 4.54 33.34
CA LEU A 274 2.00 5.46 32.95
C LEU A 274 3.25 5.24 33.80
N GLU A 275 3.09 4.98 35.11
CA GLU A 275 4.21 4.60 35.96
C GLU A 275 4.87 3.29 35.49
N ILE A 276 4.08 2.28 35.10
CA ILE A 276 4.63 1.03 34.55
C ILE A 276 5.40 1.30 33.25
N GLU A 277 4.88 2.15 32.37
CA GLU A 277 5.56 2.55 31.13
C GLU A 277 6.90 3.23 31.41
N GLU A 278 6.93 4.15 32.38
CA GLU A 278 8.15 4.83 32.81
C GLU A 278 9.19 3.84 33.33
N MET A 279 8.77 2.82 34.10
CA MET A 279 9.67 1.76 34.59
C MET A 279 10.35 0.96 33.45
N PHE A 280 9.74 0.87 32.26
CA PHE A 280 10.37 0.23 31.09
C PHE A 280 11.38 1.13 30.36
N SER A 281 11.32 2.45 30.59
CA SER A 281 12.14 3.45 29.89
C SER A 281 13.55 3.57 30.48
N GLY A 282 13.80 3.03 31.67
CA GLY A 282 15.12 3.03 32.32
C GLY A 282 16.14 2.07 31.69
N ASN A 283 17.42 2.42 31.80
CA ASN A 283 18.55 1.60 31.31
C ASN A 283 18.71 0.27 32.08
N VAL A 284 18.35 0.27 33.37
CA VAL A 284 18.32 -0.93 34.21
C VAL A 284 16.87 -1.14 34.63
N ARG A 285 16.33 -2.32 34.32
CA ARG A 285 14.93 -2.66 34.59
C ARG A 285 14.87 -3.54 35.83
N ASP A 286 14.25 -3.02 36.90
CA ASP A 286 13.92 -3.82 38.07
C ASP A 286 12.70 -4.69 37.76
N HIS A 287 12.96 -5.92 37.33
CA HIS A 287 11.91 -6.84 36.91
C HIS A 287 10.99 -7.27 38.05
N ASP A 288 11.44 -7.24 39.30
CA ASP A 288 10.61 -7.60 40.46
C ASP A 288 9.68 -6.44 40.83
N ALA A 289 10.19 -5.20 40.83
CA ALA A 289 9.35 -4.01 41.01
C ALA A 289 8.30 -3.88 39.89
N ILE A 290 8.68 -4.10 38.63
CA ILE A 290 7.72 -4.07 37.50
C ILE A 290 6.64 -5.14 37.69
N ARG A 291 7.03 -6.36 38.09
CA ARG A 291 6.09 -7.46 38.34
C ARG A 291 5.09 -7.10 39.43
N GLU A 292 5.57 -6.55 40.54
CA GLU A 292 4.71 -6.14 41.65
C GLU A 292 3.74 -5.02 41.21
N ARG A 293 4.23 -4.01 40.48
CA ARG A 293 3.38 -2.92 39.98
C ARG A 293 2.32 -3.43 39.00
N LEU A 294 2.68 -4.35 38.10
CA LEU A 294 1.75 -5.01 37.17
C LEU A 294 0.67 -5.81 37.93
N GLN A 295 1.05 -6.55 38.98
CA GLN A 295 0.09 -7.31 39.79
C GLN A 295 -0.89 -6.39 40.52
N ARG A 296 -0.40 -5.32 41.15
CA ARG A 296 -1.25 -4.32 41.81
C ARG A 296 -2.20 -3.65 40.82
N CYS A 297 -1.70 -3.27 39.64
CA CYS A 297 -2.52 -2.67 38.58
C CYS A 297 -3.59 -3.66 38.06
N GLY A 298 -3.24 -4.94 37.91
CA GLY A 298 -4.19 -6.00 37.56
C GLY A 298 -5.32 -6.14 38.58
N ALA A 299 -4.99 -6.19 39.88
CA ALA A 299 -5.98 -6.27 40.96
C ALA A 299 -6.90 -5.02 40.98
N GLN A 300 -6.35 -3.82 40.73
CA GLN A 300 -7.14 -2.59 40.60
C GLN A 300 -8.12 -2.68 39.41
N LEU A 301 -7.68 -3.21 38.27
CA LEU A 301 -8.52 -3.41 37.10
C LEU A 301 -9.64 -4.41 37.36
N GLU A 302 -9.37 -5.54 38.02
CA GLU A 302 -10.38 -6.56 38.33
C GLU A 302 -11.54 -6.00 39.17
N GLN A 303 -11.24 -5.07 40.07
CA GLN A 303 -12.22 -4.39 40.93
C GLN A 303 -12.89 -3.17 40.25
N ALA A 304 -12.44 -2.80 39.05
CA ALA A 304 -12.95 -1.64 38.32
C ALA A 304 -14.21 -1.94 37.50
N PRO A 305 -15.05 -0.92 37.22
CA PRO A 305 -16.19 -1.05 36.31
C PRO A 305 -15.77 -1.61 34.94
N SER A 306 -16.70 -2.26 34.23
CA SER A 306 -16.45 -2.85 32.91
C SER A 306 -15.88 -1.84 31.90
N THR A 307 -16.34 -0.59 31.94
CA THR A 307 -15.86 0.51 31.09
C THR A 307 -14.37 0.81 31.31
N VAL A 308 -13.91 0.83 32.57
CA VAL A 308 -12.50 1.03 32.92
C VAL A 308 -11.68 -0.18 32.52
N ARG A 309 -12.18 -1.40 32.76
CA ARG A 309 -11.50 -2.64 32.34
C ARG A 309 -11.28 -2.71 30.83
N VAL A 310 -12.28 -2.35 30.02
CA VAL A 310 -12.17 -2.37 28.56
C VAL A 310 -11.21 -1.29 28.06
N SER A 311 -11.26 -0.08 28.62
CA SER A 311 -10.45 1.05 28.18
C SER A 311 -8.99 1.01 28.64
N CYS A 312 -8.71 0.35 29.76
CA CYS A 312 -7.36 0.31 30.36
C CYS A 312 -6.71 -1.08 30.28
N GLY A 313 -7.51 -2.15 30.19
CA GLY A 313 -7.02 -3.52 30.33
C GLY A 313 -6.03 -3.94 29.25
N PHE A 314 -6.16 -3.42 28.03
CA PHE A 314 -5.22 -3.75 26.96
C PHE A 314 -3.80 -3.21 27.22
N PHE A 315 -3.66 -2.09 27.93
CA PHE A 315 -2.34 -1.58 28.35
C PHE A 315 -1.69 -2.52 29.36
N HIS A 316 -2.47 -3.00 30.33
CA HIS A 316 -1.99 -3.97 31.32
C HIS A 316 -1.55 -5.27 30.65
N ASP A 317 -2.36 -5.80 29.73
CA ASP A 317 -2.01 -7.00 28.95
C ASP A 317 -0.75 -6.76 28.10
N TRP A 318 -0.62 -5.59 27.46
CA TRP A 318 0.54 -5.21 26.65
C TRP A 318 1.82 -5.14 27.49
N PHE A 319 1.81 -4.43 28.61
CA PHE A 319 2.99 -4.31 29.48
C PHE A 319 3.32 -5.61 30.22
N SER A 320 2.31 -6.44 30.52
CA SER A 320 2.53 -7.80 30.98
C SER A 320 3.22 -8.65 29.90
N ALA A 321 2.79 -8.52 28.64
CA ALA A 321 3.44 -9.21 27.51
C ALA A 321 4.91 -8.79 27.37
N ARG A 322 5.18 -7.49 27.42
CA ARG A 322 6.54 -6.92 27.36
C ARG A 322 7.43 -7.42 28.50
N HIS A 323 6.91 -7.43 29.74
CA HIS A 323 7.67 -7.92 30.89
C HIS A 323 8.08 -9.39 30.72
N VAL A 324 7.12 -10.24 30.39
CA VAL A 324 7.31 -11.68 30.18
C VAL A 324 8.21 -11.96 28.98
N ALA A 325 8.08 -11.18 27.91
CA ALA A 325 8.94 -11.22 26.74
C ALA A 325 10.40 -10.95 27.11
N LEU A 326 10.66 -9.94 27.94
CA LEU A 326 12.01 -9.62 28.41
C LEU A 326 12.58 -10.68 29.37
N LEU A 327 11.74 -11.43 30.07
CA LEU A 327 12.16 -12.60 30.87
C LEU A 327 12.39 -13.87 30.04
N GLY A 328 12.06 -13.86 28.74
CA GLY A 328 12.31 -14.98 27.82
C GLY A 328 11.20 -16.05 27.77
N ASP A 329 10.02 -15.81 28.35
CA ASP A 329 8.88 -16.75 28.25
C ASP A 329 8.06 -16.46 26.97
N GLU A 330 8.53 -17.04 25.87
CA GLU A 330 7.97 -16.85 24.51
C GLU A 330 6.48 -17.15 24.45
N LYS A 331 6.05 -18.28 25.00
CA LYS A 331 4.67 -18.77 24.90
C LYS A 331 3.69 -17.83 25.59
N ARG A 332 4.02 -17.40 26.81
CA ARG A 332 3.15 -16.52 27.58
C ARG A 332 3.16 -15.10 27.02
N ALA A 333 4.30 -14.62 26.53
CA ALA A 333 4.39 -13.32 25.88
C ALA A 333 3.52 -13.25 24.61
N LEU A 334 3.60 -14.24 23.72
CA LEU A 334 2.76 -14.32 22.51
C LEU A 334 1.25 -14.33 22.85
N ALA A 335 0.85 -15.10 23.88
CA ALA A 335 -0.54 -15.13 24.31
C ALA A 335 -1.03 -13.77 24.84
N LEU A 336 -0.21 -13.07 25.63
CA LEU A 336 -0.54 -11.74 26.17
C LEU A 336 -0.56 -10.67 25.06
N TYR A 337 0.38 -10.68 24.12
CA TYR A 337 0.34 -9.80 22.94
C TYR A 337 -0.92 -10.04 22.11
N GLY A 338 -1.30 -11.30 21.88
CA GLY A 338 -2.54 -11.65 21.20
C GLY A 338 -3.78 -11.09 21.88
N LYS A 339 -3.83 -11.15 23.22
CA LYS A 339 -4.91 -10.57 24.04
C LYS A 339 -4.93 -9.04 23.94
N ALA A 340 -3.78 -8.38 24.09
CA ALA A 340 -3.64 -6.93 24.00
C ALA A 340 -4.04 -6.40 22.63
N VAL A 341 -3.53 -7.00 21.54
CA VAL A 341 -3.89 -6.63 20.16
C VAL A 341 -5.39 -6.79 19.94
N SER A 342 -5.97 -7.93 20.31
CA SER A 342 -7.41 -8.19 20.15
C SER A 342 -8.27 -7.19 20.93
N ALA A 343 -7.83 -6.80 22.13
CA ALA A 343 -8.53 -5.84 22.96
C ALA A 343 -8.38 -4.39 22.45
N ALA A 344 -7.32 -4.06 21.72
CA ALA A 344 -7.12 -2.73 21.13
C ALA A 344 -7.78 -2.58 19.74
N TRP A 345 -7.90 -3.68 18.99
CA TRP A 345 -8.24 -3.72 17.56
C TRP A 345 -9.54 -2.97 17.18
N TRP A 346 -9.43 -2.08 16.19
CA TRP A 346 -10.45 -1.16 15.67
C TRP A 346 -11.07 -0.19 16.68
N ARG A 347 -10.47 0.01 17.86
CA ARG A 347 -11.06 0.88 18.88
C ARG A 347 -10.12 1.71 19.74
N ALA A 348 -8.86 1.33 19.94
CA ALA A 348 -7.95 2.05 20.85
C ALA A 348 -7.22 3.26 20.24
N GLY A 349 -7.72 3.82 19.13
CA GLY A 349 -7.14 4.97 18.44
C GLY A 349 -5.64 4.79 18.19
N PRO A 350 -4.79 5.76 18.58
CA PRO A 350 -3.34 5.72 18.30
C PRO A 350 -2.60 4.60 19.03
N ASN A 351 -3.14 4.08 20.13
CA ASN A 351 -2.49 3.02 20.92
C ASN A 351 -2.44 1.69 20.18
N GLN A 352 -3.34 1.47 19.21
CA GLN A 352 -3.38 0.24 18.41
C GLN A 352 -2.11 0.04 17.59
N ARG A 353 -1.58 1.14 17.04
CA ARG A 353 -0.31 1.13 16.31
C ARG A 353 0.81 0.63 17.20
N LEU A 354 0.93 1.17 18.42
CA LEU A 354 2.01 0.84 19.35
C LEU A 354 1.97 -0.63 19.79
N VAL A 355 0.77 -1.12 20.17
CA VAL A 355 0.57 -2.52 20.59
C VAL A 355 0.83 -3.48 19.42
N LEU A 356 0.33 -3.16 18.22
CA LEU A 356 0.49 -4.01 17.04
C LEU A 356 1.94 -4.05 16.55
N ASP A 357 2.63 -2.91 16.54
CA ASP A 357 4.03 -2.80 16.16
C ASP A 357 4.92 -3.67 17.06
N GLU A 358 4.79 -3.53 18.38
CA GLU A 358 5.58 -4.32 19.32
C GLU A 358 5.26 -5.82 19.25
N ALA A 359 3.98 -6.18 19.12
CA ALA A 359 3.55 -7.57 18.97
C ALA A 359 4.08 -8.21 17.67
N LEU A 360 4.06 -7.47 16.55
CA LEU A 360 4.65 -7.90 15.28
C LEU A 360 6.15 -8.14 15.41
N GLN A 361 6.88 -7.17 15.98
CA GLN A 361 8.32 -7.29 16.16
C GLN A 361 8.67 -8.47 17.06
N TYR A 362 7.93 -8.68 18.15
CA TYR A 362 8.13 -9.83 19.03
C TYR A 362 7.89 -11.15 18.31
N ALA A 363 6.75 -11.29 17.61
CA ALA A 363 6.41 -12.50 16.86
C ALA A 363 7.47 -12.84 15.79
N VAL A 364 7.95 -11.83 15.04
CA VAL A 364 9.06 -12.01 14.08
C VAL A 364 10.34 -12.42 14.80
N GLY A 365 10.69 -11.75 15.89
CA GLY A 365 11.91 -12.02 16.65
C GLY A 365 11.97 -13.44 17.19
N VAL A 366 10.88 -13.94 17.76
CA VAL A 366 10.76 -15.33 18.25
C VAL A 366 10.40 -16.32 17.13
N GLY A 367 10.31 -15.89 15.87
CA GLY A 367 10.06 -16.76 14.72
C GLY A 367 8.68 -17.43 14.69
N ASP A 368 7.67 -16.86 15.37
CA ASP A 368 6.28 -17.31 15.26
C ASP A 368 5.68 -16.76 13.96
N LYS A 369 5.72 -17.57 12.91
CA LYS A 369 5.27 -17.17 11.57
C LYS A 369 3.77 -16.90 11.50
N ASP A 370 2.96 -17.61 12.27
CA ASP A 370 1.50 -17.49 12.20
C ASP A 370 1.06 -16.17 12.83
N ALA A 371 1.56 -15.87 14.04
CA ALA A 371 1.31 -14.60 14.71
C ALA A 371 1.91 -13.44 13.90
N ALA A 372 3.13 -13.58 13.38
CA ALA A 372 3.78 -12.54 12.60
C ALA A 372 3.00 -12.20 11.32
N ASN A 373 2.53 -13.21 10.57
CA ASN A 373 1.72 -12.97 9.37
C ASN A 373 0.35 -12.39 9.68
N ALA A 374 -0.29 -12.79 10.79
CA ALA A 374 -1.56 -12.23 11.23
C ALA A 374 -1.40 -10.74 11.62
N TYR A 375 -0.35 -10.39 12.37
CA TYR A 375 -0.08 -9.00 12.72
C TYR A 375 0.33 -8.18 11.50
N TRP A 376 1.14 -8.75 10.60
CA TRP A 376 1.51 -8.12 9.34
C TRP A 376 0.29 -7.76 8.51
N ASP A 377 -0.67 -8.68 8.34
CA ASP A 377 -1.93 -8.41 7.65
C ASP A 377 -2.71 -7.25 8.27
N LYS A 378 -2.81 -7.23 9.62
CA LYS A 378 -3.45 -6.16 10.38
C LYS A 378 -2.82 -4.78 10.12
N THR A 379 -1.52 -4.70 9.85
CA THR A 379 -0.88 -3.41 9.52
C THR A 379 -1.43 -2.77 8.24
N PHE A 380 -1.81 -3.57 7.23
CA PHE A 380 -2.43 -3.08 5.99
C PHE A 380 -3.92 -2.79 6.20
N MET A 381 -4.62 -3.65 6.94
CA MET A 381 -6.04 -3.45 7.25
C MET A 381 -6.29 -2.19 8.06
N LEU A 382 -5.40 -1.85 9.00
CA LEU A 382 -5.48 -0.61 9.78
C LEU A 382 -4.92 0.62 9.05
N GLY A 383 -4.18 0.42 7.94
CA GLY A 383 -3.59 1.51 7.14
C GLY A 383 -2.28 2.06 7.71
N LEU A 384 -1.50 1.22 8.42
CA LEU A 384 -0.15 1.55 8.90
C LEU A 384 0.94 1.30 7.84
N ASN A 385 0.65 0.42 6.88
CA ASN A 385 1.49 0.13 5.71
C ASN A 385 0.71 0.40 4.41
N HIS A 386 1.42 0.84 3.37
CA HIS A 386 0.85 1.13 2.06
C HIS A 386 0.65 -0.12 1.22
N TRP A 387 -0.35 -0.08 0.34
CA TRP A 387 -0.69 -1.15 -0.59
C TRP A 387 0.15 -1.05 -1.88
N PRO A 388 0.38 -2.16 -2.61
CA PRO A 388 -0.11 -3.52 -2.36
C PRO A 388 0.63 -4.20 -1.20
N LYS A 389 -0.02 -5.20 -0.57
CA LYS A 389 0.61 -5.92 0.55
C LYS A 389 1.84 -6.70 0.07
N ARG A 390 2.99 -6.38 0.66
CA ARG A 390 4.21 -7.17 0.51
C ARG A 390 4.14 -8.42 1.39
N GLN A 391 4.67 -9.53 0.90
CA GLN A 391 4.76 -10.76 1.69
C GLN A 391 5.73 -10.57 2.85
N LEU A 392 5.41 -11.14 4.01
CA LEU A 392 6.35 -11.24 5.14
C LEU A 392 7.27 -12.47 4.91
N ASP A 393 8.04 -12.41 3.83
CA ASP A 393 9.02 -13.43 3.49
C ASP A 393 10.28 -13.32 4.39
N GLU A 394 11.28 -14.16 4.14
CA GLU A 394 12.49 -14.16 4.96
C GLU A 394 13.28 -12.85 4.92
N GLN A 395 13.29 -12.13 3.79
CA GLN A 395 13.99 -10.85 3.67
C GLN A 395 13.26 -9.77 4.48
N GLU A 396 11.94 -9.77 4.45
CA GLU A 396 11.13 -8.83 5.22
C GLU A 396 11.14 -9.14 6.72
N MET A 397 11.11 -10.43 7.11
CA MET A 397 11.30 -10.84 8.51
C MET A 397 12.68 -10.40 9.03
N ARG A 398 13.73 -10.52 8.20
CA ARG A 398 15.04 -9.95 8.53
C ARG A 398 14.93 -8.47 8.77
N ARG A 399 14.34 -7.67 7.87
CA ARG A 399 14.20 -6.23 8.09
C ARG A 399 13.54 -5.92 9.45
N VAL A 400 12.42 -6.56 9.77
CA VAL A 400 11.68 -6.36 11.03
C VAL A 400 12.48 -6.80 12.26
N ALA A 401 13.31 -7.84 12.15
CA ALA A 401 14.15 -8.34 13.25
C ALA A 401 15.16 -7.30 13.79
N PHE A 402 15.51 -6.25 13.02
CA PHE A 402 16.34 -5.15 13.54
C PHE A 402 15.65 -4.40 14.68
N ALA A 403 14.35 -4.16 14.54
CA ALA A 403 13.57 -3.48 15.55
C ALA A 403 13.37 -4.37 16.79
N PHE A 404 13.20 -5.69 16.59
CA PHE A 404 13.18 -6.65 17.70
C PHE A 404 14.45 -6.62 18.55
N GLU A 405 15.64 -6.75 17.93
CA GLU A 405 16.92 -6.74 18.68
C GLU A 405 17.17 -5.39 19.37
N ARG A 406 16.51 -4.30 18.95
CA ARG A 406 16.55 -3.01 19.66
C ARG A 406 15.62 -2.98 20.86
N HIS A 407 14.36 -3.37 20.69
CA HIS A 407 13.34 -3.24 21.74
C HIS A 407 13.48 -4.29 22.84
N PHE A 408 13.94 -5.51 22.52
CA PHE A 408 13.99 -6.65 23.43
C PHE A 408 15.41 -7.04 23.87
N GLN A 409 16.36 -6.10 23.93
CA GLN A 409 17.70 -6.40 24.43
C GLN A 409 17.66 -7.04 25.83
N PRO A 410 18.49 -8.08 26.10
CA PRO A 410 19.58 -8.61 25.26
C PRO A 410 19.19 -9.75 24.29
N HIS A 411 17.90 -10.04 24.11
CA HIS A 411 17.43 -11.15 23.27
C HIS A 411 17.81 -10.98 21.80
N ARG A 412 18.02 -12.11 21.12
CA ARG A 412 18.40 -12.16 19.71
C ARG A 412 17.28 -12.77 18.88
N ALA A 413 17.03 -12.22 17.70
CA ALA A 413 16.02 -12.76 16.81
C ALA A 413 16.42 -14.17 16.32
N LYS A 414 15.45 -15.05 16.06
CA LYS A 414 15.70 -16.37 15.43
C LYS A 414 16.22 -16.19 14.01
N VAL A 415 15.64 -15.24 13.26
CA VAL A 415 16.11 -14.85 11.94
C VAL A 415 17.01 -13.62 12.07
N ARG A 416 18.32 -13.86 12.22
CA ARG A 416 19.30 -12.78 12.41
C ARG A 416 19.73 -12.15 11.09
N ILE A 417 20.21 -10.92 11.19
CA ILE A 417 20.59 -10.07 10.06
C ILE A 417 22.10 -9.78 10.16
N PRO A 418 22.81 -9.70 9.03
CA PRO A 418 24.19 -9.23 8.98
C PRO A 418 24.38 -7.88 9.70
N PRO A 419 25.48 -7.65 10.43
CA PRO A 419 25.78 -6.32 10.93
C PRO A 419 26.00 -5.35 9.75
N PRO A 420 25.58 -4.08 9.87
CA PRO A 420 25.67 -3.11 8.78
C PRO A 420 27.12 -2.72 8.44
N VAL A 421 28.04 -2.89 9.39
CA VAL A 421 29.48 -2.71 9.19
C VAL A 421 30.19 -3.88 9.85
N GLU A 422 30.91 -4.67 9.07
CA GLU A 422 31.86 -5.66 9.56
C GLU A 422 33.24 -5.00 9.59
N ILE A 423 33.68 -4.52 10.76
CA ILE A 423 35.04 -3.98 10.92
C ILE A 423 36.00 -5.17 10.89
N ARG A 424 36.91 -5.17 9.92
CA ARG A 424 37.92 -6.22 9.73
C ARG A 424 39.28 -5.57 9.54
N SER A 425 40.34 -6.22 10.04
CA SER A 425 41.70 -5.69 9.91
C SER A 425 42.16 -5.75 8.45
N ALA A 426 42.87 -4.72 7.99
CA ALA A 426 43.47 -4.71 6.65
C ALA A 426 44.54 -5.81 6.46
N ILE A 427 45.09 -6.33 7.58
CA ILE A 427 46.04 -7.46 7.60
C ILE A 427 45.34 -8.78 7.22
N ASP A 428 44.02 -8.85 7.34
CA ASP A 428 43.20 -10.03 7.03
C ASP A 428 42.66 -10.02 5.58
N ALA A 429 43.25 -9.22 4.68
CA ALA A 429 42.80 -9.16 3.28
C ALA A 429 42.73 -10.57 2.67
N PHE A 430 41.54 -10.97 2.23
CA PHE A 430 41.27 -12.35 1.83
C PHE A 430 42.23 -12.81 0.73
N LYS A 431 42.94 -13.90 1.00
CA LYS A 431 43.71 -14.66 0.01
C LYS A 431 43.27 -16.13 0.03
N PRO A 432 42.96 -16.73 -1.13
CA PRO A 432 42.53 -18.12 -1.17
C PRO A 432 43.70 -19.04 -0.78
N GLY A 433 43.54 -19.76 0.33
CA GLY A 433 44.48 -20.79 0.77
C GLY A 433 44.07 -22.19 0.29
N PRO A 434 44.87 -23.24 0.59
CA PRO A 434 44.62 -24.60 0.11
C PRO A 434 43.23 -25.15 0.44
N LYS A 435 42.69 -24.87 1.64
CA LYS A 435 41.34 -25.28 2.04
C LYS A 435 40.24 -24.60 1.21
N HIS A 436 40.44 -23.31 0.89
CA HIS A 436 39.50 -22.55 0.07
C HIS A 436 39.48 -23.08 -1.37
N LEU A 437 40.65 -23.39 -1.92
CA LEU A 437 40.78 -23.94 -3.27
C LEU A 437 40.24 -25.37 -3.38
N ALA A 438 40.35 -26.18 -2.32
CA ALA A 438 39.80 -27.54 -2.29
C ALA A 438 38.27 -27.58 -2.10
N SER A 439 37.64 -26.50 -1.63
CA SER A 439 36.21 -26.43 -1.34
C SER A 439 35.64 -25.03 -1.61
N PRO A 440 35.70 -24.54 -2.87
CA PRO A 440 35.42 -23.14 -3.20
C PRO A 440 33.95 -22.72 -2.99
N ASN A 441 33.04 -23.69 -2.85
CA ASN A 441 31.59 -23.48 -2.62
C ASN A 441 31.16 -23.75 -1.17
N GLN A 442 32.10 -24.00 -0.25
CA GLN A 442 31.76 -24.23 1.15
C GLN A 442 31.24 -22.94 1.81
N LYS A 443 29.99 -22.96 2.28
CA LYS A 443 29.38 -21.83 2.99
C LYS A 443 29.88 -21.77 4.44
N THR A 444 30.68 -20.77 4.75
CA THR A 444 31.19 -20.52 6.11
C THR A 444 30.40 -19.41 6.78
N LYS A 445 30.12 -19.57 8.07
CA LYS A 445 29.40 -18.58 8.90
C LYS A 445 30.35 -17.44 9.31
N TYR A 446 29.88 -16.21 9.18
CA TYR A 446 30.56 -14.99 9.64
C TYR A 446 29.62 -14.19 10.56
N ALA A 447 30.17 -13.20 11.27
CA ALA A 447 29.43 -12.30 12.15
C ALA A 447 28.47 -13.02 13.12
N GLU A 448 28.98 -13.96 13.93
CA GLU A 448 28.18 -14.80 14.84
C GLU A 448 27.08 -15.64 14.13
N GLY A 449 27.30 -16.02 12.87
CA GLY A 449 26.34 -16.78 12.08
C GLY A 449 25.25 -15.94 11.42
N ARG A 450 25.37 -14.61 11.44
CA ARG A 450 24.44 -13.68 10.77
C ARG A 450 24.59 -13.68 9.25
N THR A 451 25.79 -13.99 8.76
CA THR A 451 26.10 -14.11 7.33
C THR A 451 26.68 -15.47 7.04
N ARG A 452 26.44 -15.96 5.82
CA ARG A 452 27.15 -17.10 5.25
C ARG A 452 27.78 -16.64 3.95
N ARG A 453 29.00 -17.08 3.65
CA ARG A 453 29.69 -16.75 2.39
C ARG A 453 30.53 -17.93 1.95
N THR A 454 30.66 -18.12 0.65
CA THR A 454 31.64 -19.05 0.07
C THR A 454 33.01 -18.38 -0.07
N PRO A 455 34.10 -19.14 -0.20
CA PRO A 455 35.40 -18.60 -0.60
C PRO A 455 35.34 -17.69 -1.83
N LEU A 456 34.59 -18.06 -2.87
CA LEU A 456 34.41 -17.20 -4.06
C LEU A 456 33.76 -15.86 -3.71
N MET A 457 32.70 -15.86 -2.92
CA MET A 457 32.05 -14.62 -2.46
C MET A 457 33.01 -13.73 -1.66
N MET A 458 33.86 -14.34 -0.82
CA MET A 458 34.89 -13.61 -0.06
C MET A 458 35.94 -12.97 -0.97
N ALA A 459 36.44 -13.70 -1.98
CA ALA A 459 37.36 -13.15 -2.97
C ALA A 459 36.74 -12.00 -3.77
N ILE A 460 35.46 -12.11 -4.13
CA ILE A 460 34.74 -11.05 -4.83
C ILE A 460 34.63 -9.79 -3.96
N MET A 461 34.34 -9.92 -2.67
CA MET A 461 34.20 -8.76 -1.78
C MET A 461 35.54 -8.10 -1.45
N GLU A 462 36.58 -8.90 -1.22
CA GLU A 462 37.80 -8.43 -0.54
C GLU A 462 39.09 -8.67 -1.36
N GLY A 463 39.11 -9.65 -2.25
CA GLY A 463 40.28 -10.06 -3.02
C GLY A 463 40.52 -9.28 -4.33
N SER A 464 41.57 -9.67 -5.05
CA SER A 464 41.86 -9.21 -6.40
C SER A 464 41.09 -10.01 -7.46
N LEU A 465 41.02 -9.50 -8.69
CA LEU A 465 40.45 -10.26 -9.82
C LEU A 465 41.15 -11.62 -10.01
N ASP A 466 42.46 -11.69 -9.78
CA ASP A 466 43.20 -12.96 -9.87
C ASP A 466 42.80 -13.95 -8.78
N ASP A 467 42.48 -13.47 -7.57
CA ASP A 467 41.97 -14.33 -6.49
C ASP A 467 40.59 -14.91 -6.86
N VAL A 468 39.75 -14.12 -7.54
CA VAL A 468 38.44 -14.56 -8.08
C VAL A 468 38.63 -15.60 -9.18
N LYS A 469 39.50 -15.32 -10.17
CA LYS A 469 39.84 -16.25 -11.25
C LYS A 469 40.29 -17.60 -10.72
N ARG A 470 41.28 -17.61 -9.81
CA ARG A 470 41.79 -18.85 -9.20
C ARG A 470 40.71 -19.69 -8.51
N LEU A 471 39.71 -19.06 -7.89
CA LEU A 471 38.61 -19.78 -7.23
C LEU A 471 37.58 -20.30 -8.23
N VAL A 472 37.31 -19.57 -9.31
CA VAL A 472 36.45 -20.04 -10.40
C VAL A 472 37.11 -21.23 -11.13
N ASP A 473 38.42 -21.15 -11.40
CA ASP A 473 39.19 -22.20 -12.09
C ASP A 473 39.15 -23.56 -11.37
N VAL A 474 39.02 -23.55 -10.04
CA VAL A 474 38.90 -24.76 -9.21
C VAL A 474 37.44 -25.17 -8.91
N GLY A 475 36.47 -24.61 -9.63
CA GLY A 475 35.05 -24.98 -9.55
C GLY A 475 34.20 -24.12 -8.61
N GLY A 476 34.64 -22.91 -8.28
CA GLY A 476 33.81 -21.91 -7.61
C GLY A 476 32.62 -21.51 -8.46
N ASP A 477 31.40 -21.72 -7.98
CA ASP A 477 30.16 -21.54 -8.75
C ASP A 477 29.69 -20.07 -8.70
N PRO A 478 29.68 -19.34 -9.83
CA PRO A 478 29.17 -17.96 -9.88
C PRO A 478 27.64 -17.87 -9.69
N ASN A 479 26.90 -18.98 -9.75
CA ASN A 479 25.46 -19.05 -9.52
C ASN A 479 25.07 -19.37 -8.06
N ASP A 480 26.03 -19.70 -7.19
CA ASP A 480 25.70 -20.01 -5.80
C ASP A 480 25.13 -18.77 -5.08
N PHE A 481 24.33 -19.00 -4.05
CA PHE A 481 23.68 -17.92 -3.30
C PHE A 481 23.43 -18.31 -1.86
N ILE A 482 23.19 -17.30 -1.04
CA ILE A 482 22.81 -17.43 0.36
C ILE A 482 21.28 -17.38 0.42
N PRO A 483 20.58 -18.49 0.75
CA PRO A 483 19.12 -18.56 0.69
C PRO A 483 18.41 -17.45 1.46
N GLU A 484 18.97 -17.12 2.60
CA GLU A 484 18.46 -16.12 3.52
C GLU A 484 18.42 -14.69 2.93
N SER A 485 19.51 -14.29 2.29
CA SER A 485 19.66 -12.92 1.80
C SER A 485 19.39 -12.82 0.30
N GLY A 486 19.36 -13.95 -0.41
CA GLY A 486 19.41 -14.02 -1.86
C GLY A 486 20.78 -13.62 -2.44
N GLU A 487 21.73 -13.17 -1.61
CA GLU A 487 23.01 -12.66 -2.09
C GLU A 487 23.89 -13.77 -2.65
N GLY A 488 24.56 -13.48 -3.76
CA GLY A 488 25.52 -14.37 -4.41
C GLY A 488 26.71 -13.62 -5.01
N PRO A 489 27.60 -14.34 -5.72
CA PRO A 489 28.77 -13.80 -6.40
C PRO A 489 28.45 -12.54 -7.22
N LEU A 490 27.46 -12.61 -8.11
CA LEU A 490 27.08 -11.48 -8.96
C LEU A 490 26.67 -10.25 -8.14
N SER A 491 25.74 -10.40 -7.19
CA SER A 491 25.28 -9.26 -6.38
C SER A 491 26.39 -8.63 -5.54
N TYR A 492 27.33 -9.43 -5.02
CA TYR A 492 28.47 -8.89 -4.30
C TYR A 492 29.43 -8.14 -5.23
N ALA A 493 29.66 -8.65 -6.44
CA ALA A 493 30.49 -7.99 -7.44
C ALA A 493 29.88 -6.65 -7.87
N MET A 494 28.55 -6.61 -8.09
CA MET A 494 27.85 -5.37 -8.46
C MET A 494 27.91 -4.32 -7.36
N ARG A 495 27.69 -4.70 -6.09
CA ARG A 495 27.83 -3.75 -4.97
C ARG A 495 29.25 -3.24 -4.82
N ARG A 496 30.25 -4.12 -4.92
CA ARG A 496 31.66 -3.71 -4.93
C ARG A 496 31.95 -2.74 -6.06
N ALA A 497 31.41 -2.98 -7.26
CA ALA A 497 31.58 -2.09 -8.40
C ALA A 497 30.92 -0.72 -8.17
N CYS A 498 29.75 -0.68 -7.54
CA CYS A 498 29.09 0.58 -7.16
C CYS A 498 29.91 1.36 -6.12
N ASP A 499 30.39 0.68 -5.08
CA ASP A 499 31.12 1.31 -3.96
C ASP A 499 32.51 1.80 -4.38
N ARG A 500 33.25 0.98 -5.14
CA ARG A 500 34.67 1.22 -5.50
C ARG A 500 34.88 1.80 -6.90
N ARG A 501 33.84 1.89 -7.73
CA ARG A 501 33.94 2.25 -9.17
C ARG A 501 34.86 1.33 -9.98
N ASP A 502 35.00 0.08 -9.55
CA ASP A 502 35.78 -0.95 -10.22
C ASP A 502 34.84 -2.06 -10.71
N THR A 503 34.59 -2.09 -12.02
CA THR A 503 33.69 -3.07 -12.65
C THR A 503 34.38 -4.39 -12.97
N SER A 504 35.71 -4.51 -12.81
CA SER A 504 36.51 -5.61 -13.37
C SER A 504 36.02 -6.99 -12.94
N VAL A 505 35.70 -7.16 -11.65
CA VAL A 505 35.19 -8.44 -11.11
C VAL A 505 33.76 -8.72 -11.60
N MET A 506 32.92 -7.68 -11.68
CA MET A 506 31.55 -7.82 -12.18
C MET A 506 31.55 -8.17 -13.68
N ASP A 507 32.34 -7.46 -14.48
CA ASP A 507 32.47 -7.71 -15.93
C ASP A 507 32.95 -9.14 -16.18
N TYR A 508 33.97 -9.61 -15.44
CA TYR A 508 34.45 -10.99 -15.52
C TYR A 508 33.35 -12.02 -15.19
N LEU A 509 32.54 -11.79 -14.14
CA LEU A 509 31.45 -12.71 -13.81
C LEU A 509 30.33 -12.70 -14.86
N LEU A 510 30.09 -11.57 -15.52
CA LEU A 510 29.09 -11.42 -16.57
C LEU A 510 29.52 -12.05 -17.91
N GLU A 511 30.79 -12.41 -18.08
CA GLU A 511 31.27 -13.19 -19.25
C GLU A 511 30.77 -14.65 -19.23
N PHE A 512 30.36 -15.17 -18.07
CA PHE A 512 29.81 -16.52 -17.95
C PHE A 512 28.32 -16.57 -18.33
N ASP A 513 27.85 -17.76 -18.70
CA ASP A 513 26.42 -18.04 -18.86
C ASP A 513 25.79 -18.33 -17.49
N LEU A 514 25.45 -17.24 -16.79
CA LEU A 514 24.74 -17.31 -15.52
C LEU A 514 23.30 -17.80 -15.74
N GLN A 515 22.78 -18.54 -14.76
CA GLN A 515 21.41 -19.04 -14.82
C GLN A 515 20.40 -17.90 -14.78
N GLN A 516 19.28 -18.06 -15.47
CA GLN A 516 18.19 -17.08 -15.46
C GLN A 516 17.69 -16.76 -14.03
N VAL A 517 17.64 -17.77 -13.16
CA VAL A 517 17.26 -17.59 -11.75
C VAL A 517 18.27 -16.71 -10.97
N THR A 518 19.54 -16.73 -11.35
CA THR A 518 20.60 -15.92 -10.73
C THR A 518 20.44 -14.45 -11.10
N VAL A 519 20.20 -14.13 -12.37
CA VAL A 519 20.06 -12.75 -12.85
C VAL A 519 18.72 -12.10 -12.46
N ASN A 520 17.73 -12.89 -12.02
CA ASN A 520 16.43 -12.43 -11.54
C ASN A 520 16.24 -12.53 -10.01
N ARG A 521 17.28 -12.93 -9.27
CA ARG A 521 17.16 -13.14 -7.82
C ARG A 521 17.05 -11.82 -7.06
N HIS A 522 16.06 -11.71 -6.18
CA HIS A 522 15.99 -10.61 -5.22
C HIS A 522 17.06 -10.77 -4.14
N VAL A 523 17.86 -9.72 -3.91
CA VAL A 523 18.94 -9.71 -2.93
C VAL A 523 18.70 -8.66 -1.84
N SER A 524 19.27 -8.91 -0.65
CA SER A 524 19.16 -8.05 0.54
C SER A 524 17.72 -7.84 1.01
N THR A 525 17.57 -7.15 2.15
CA THR A 525 16.27 -6.66 2.63
C THR A 525 15.67 -5.57 1.72
N ARG A 526 16.44 -5.02 0.77
CA ARG A 526 15.96 -4.08 -0.26
C ARG A 526 15.32 -4.77 -1.46
N ARG A 527 15.41 -6.10 -1.56
CA ARG A 527 14.81 -6.92 -2.63
C ARG A 527 15.24 -6.50 -4.04
N GLU A 528 16.49 -6.15 -4.21
CA GLU A 528 17.01 -5.62 -5.47
C GLU A 528 17.29 -6.76 -6.43
N THR A 529 17.00 -6.59 -7.72
CA THR A 529 17.46 -7.52 -8.76
C THR A 529 18.81 -7.05 -9.30
N PRO A 530 19.64 -7.94 -9.88
CA PRO A 530 20.82 -7.54 -10.63
C PRO A 530 20.51 -6.47 -11.69
N LEU A 531 19.39 -6.58 -12.40
CA LEU A 531 18.99 -5.57 -13.39
C LEU A 531 18.76 -4.19 -12.75
N LYS A 532 18.07 -4.12 -11.59
CA LYS A 532 17.91 -2.88 -10.83
C LYS A 532 19.28 -2.27 -10.47
N LEU A 533 20.21 -3.08 -9.94
CA LEU A 533 21.54 -2.61 -9.55
C LEU A 533 22.32 -2.06 -10.76
N ALA A 534 22.25 -2.72 -11.92
CA ALA A 534 22.89 -2.24 -13.14
C ALA A 534 22.32 -0.88 -13.62
N VAL A 535 21.00 -0.70 -13.48
CA VAL A 535 20.31 0.56 -13.79
C VAL A 535 20.73 1.67 -12.80
N GLU A 536 20.80 1.40 -11.49
CA GLU A 536 21.30 2.37 -10.49
C GLU A 536 22.76 2.80 -10.73
N MET A 537 23.58 1.86 -11.23
CA MET A 537 24.96 2.15 -11.63
C MET A 537 25.06 2.96 -12.93
N ALA A 538 23.96 3.10 -13.68
CA ALA A 538 23.90 3.60 -15.05
C ALA A 538 24.88 2.88 -16.00
N TYR A 539 25.03 1.56 -15.84
CA TYR A 539 26.02 0.77 -16.57
C TYR A 539 25.38 -0.07 -17.67
N ALA A 540 25.23 0.55 -18.85
CA ALA A 540 24.52 -0.02 -20.00
C ALA A 540 25.06 -1.40 -20.46
N ARG A 541 26.37 -1.65 -20.34
CA ARG A 541 26.98 -2.96 -20.69
C ARG A 541 26.47 -4.09 -19.79
N ALA A 542 26.37 -3.88 -18.49
CA ALA A 542 25.79 -4.89 -17.61
C ALA A 542 24.28 -5.06 -17.85
N VAL A 543 23.55 -3.97 -18.13
CA VAL A 543 22.12 -4.06 -18.50
C VAL A 543 21.96 -4.94 -19.75
N ALA A 544 22.74 -4.71 -20.80
CA ALA A 544 22.69 -5.50 -22.03
C ALA A 544 22.95 -6.98 -21.75
N ARG A 545 24.04 -7.28 -21.03
CA ARG A 545 24.41 -8.65 -20.72
C ARG A 545 23.39 -9.35 -19.82
N LEU A 546 22.79 -8.65 -18.86
CA LEU A 546 21.73 -9.22 -18.03
C LEU A 546 20.47 -9.55 -18.84
N ILE A 547 20.09 -8.71 -19.82
CA ILE A 547 18.99 -8.99 -20.75
C ILE A 547 19.28 -10.25 -21.57
N GLU A 548 20.50 -10.38 -22.11
CA GLU A 548 20.94 -11.58 -22.84
C GLU A 548 20.83 -12.86 -21.99
N LEU A 549 21.15 -12.76 -20.70
CA LEU A 549 21.05 -13.84 -19.72
C LEU A 549 19.61 -14.12 -19.24
N GLY A 550 18.61 -13.39 -19.77
CA GLY A 550 17.20 -13.61 -19.47
C GLY A 550 16.69 -12.85 -18.25
N ALA A 551 17.30 -11.71 -17.88
CA ALA A 551 16.74 -10.81 -16.88
C ALA A 551 15.35 -10.31 -17.31
N ASP A 552 14.40 -10.34 -16.36
CA ASP A 552 13.04 -9.87 -16.54
C ASP A 552 13.00 -8.35 -16.47
N VAL A 553 12.88 -7.72 -17.64
CA VAL A 553 12.80 -6.26 -17.78
C VAL A 553 11.48 -5.67 -17.28
N GLU A 554 10.44 -6.50 -17.15
CA GLU A 554 9.12 -6.13 -16.63
C GLU A 554 8.97 -6.43 -15.13
N ALA A 555 10.02 -6.93 -14.48
CA ALA A 555 10.03 -7.07 -13.03
C ALA A 555 10.00 -5.69 -12.35
N ALA A 556 9.18 -5.57 -11.30
CA ALA A 556 9.04 -4.33 -10.55
C ALA A 556 10.37 -3.92 -9.90
N CYS A 557 10.73 -2.64 -10.07
CA CYS A 557 11.89 -2.01 -9.47
C CYS A 557 11.43 -1.03 -8.38
N ASP A 558 11.53 -1.48 -7.12
CA ASP A 558 10.94 -0.80 -5.96
C ASP A 558 9.42 -0.56 -6.12
N THR A 559 8.95 0.69 -6.16
CA THR A 559 7.55 1.06 -6.34
C THR A 559 7.14 1.17 -7.80
N LEU A 560 8.11 1.11 -8.73
CA LEU A 560 7.89 1.25 -10.16
C LEU A 560 7.72 -0.12 -10.83
N PRO A 561 6.85 -0.23 -11.86
CA PRO A 561 6.38 -1.51 -12.38
C PRO A 561 7.38 -2.25 -13.27
N SER A 562 8.45 -1.60 -13.73
CA SER A 562 9.42 -2.16 -14.68
C SER A 562 10.77 -1.45 -14.59
N ALA A 563 11.81 -2.06 -15.16
CA ALA A 563 13.15 -1.47 -15.23
C ALA A 563 13.17 -0.16 -16.04
N LEU A 564 12.37 -0.04 -17.09
CA LEU A 564 12.27 1.18 -17.89
C LEU A 564 11.64 2.33 -17.10
N CYS A 565 10.53 2.10 -16.38
CA CYS A 565 9.94 3.15 -15.53
C CYS A 565 10.94 3.65 -14.48
N TYR A 566 11.72 2.73 -13.90
CA TYR A 566 12.76 3.06 -12.93
C TYR A 566 13.93 3.85 -13.55
N ALA A 567 14.43 3.44 -14.72
CA ALA A 567 15.47 4.15 -15.46
C ALA A 567 15.03 5.57 -15.85
N MET A 568 13.79 5.75 -16.31
CA MET A 568 13.22 7.06 -16.62
C MET A 568 13.15 7.97 -15.39
N THR A 569 12.83 7.43 -14.22
CA THR A 569 12.81 8.17 -12.96
C THR A 569 14.22 8.61 -12.55
N LEU A 570 15.21 7.71 -12.64
CA LEU A 570 16.61 8.06 -12.34
C LEU A 570 17.18 9.06 -13.36
N PHE A 571 16.79 8.96 -14.63
CA PHE A 571 17.12 9.93 -15.66
C PHE A 571 16.56 11.32 -15.32
N ASN A 572 15.28 11.40 -14.93
CA ASN A 572 14.67 12.64 -14.47
C ASN A 572 15.40 13.24 -13.27
N VAL A 573 15.74 12.41 -12.27
CA VAL A 573 16.53 12.85 -11.10
C VAL A 573 17.92 13.34 -11.48
N SER A 574 18.55 12.72 -12.49
CA SER A 574 19.86 13.15 -12.99
C SER A 574 19.80 14.53 -13.63
N LEU A 575 18.78 14.79 -14.47
CA LEU A 575 18.53 16.09 -15.08
C LEU A 575 18.22 17.17 -14.03
N HIS A 576 17.43 16.81 -13.02
CA HIS A 576 16.95 17.71 -11.98
C HIS A 576 17.63 17.44 -10.63
N ARG A 577 18.96 17.24 -10.62
CA ARG A 577 19.73 16.87 -9.41
C ARG A 577 19.57 17.79 -8.20
N ASN A 578 19.12 19.03 -8.41
CA ASN A 578 18.91 20.02 -7.36
C ASN A 578 17.43 20.16 -6.94
N ASP A 579 16.53 19.39 -7.55
CA ASP A 579 15.12 19.36 -7.18
C ASP A 579 14.93 18.63 -5.84
N PRO A 580 14.37 19.29 -4.81
CA PRO A 580 14.17 18.68 -3.50
C PRO A 580 13.01 17.68 -3.47
N THR A 581 12.23 17.49 -4.54
CA THR A 581 11.01 16.67 -4.56
C THR A 581 11.25 15.24 -4.07
N GLN A 582 12.28 14.57 -4.57
CA GLN A 582 12.60 13.20 -4.15
C GLN A 582 13.09 13.14 -2.70
N GLU A 583 13.88 14.14 -2.29
CA GLU A 583 14.35 14.27 -0.91
C GLU A 583 13.18 14.49 0.06
N HIS A 584 12.24 15.37 -0.29
CA HIS A 584 11.02 15.61 0.46
C HIS A 584 10.15 14.35 0.53
N ALA A 585 10.02 13.60 -0.57
CA ALA A 585 9.30 12.34 -0.58
C ALA A 585 9.94 11.30 0.36
N TYR A 586 11.28 11.20 0.39
CA TYR A 586 12.00 10.34 1.33
C TYR A 586 11.73 10.74 2.79
N PHE A 587 11.90 12.02 3.14
CA PHE A 587 11.66 12.50 4.51
C PHE A 587 10.19 12.45 4.94
N ALA A 588 9.25 12.59 4.00
CA ALA A 588 7.83 12.40 4.24
C ALA A 588 7.41 10.93 4.39
N GLY A 589 8.36 9.97 4.30
CA GLY A 589 8.06 8.54 4.44
C GLY A 589 7.31 7.93 3.26
N LYS A 590 7.34 8.57 2.09
CA LYS A 590 6.69 8.06 0.87
C LYS A 590 7.46 6.93 0.19
N THR A 591 8.76 6.84 0.45
CA THR A 591 9.58 5.71 -0.01
C THR A 591 9.56 4.58 1.02
N ARG A 592 9.73 3.35 0.56
CA ARG A 592 9.65 2.16 1.41
C ARG A 592 10.62 2.21 2.59
N ALA A 593 10.22 1.57 3.68
CA ALA A 593 11.06 1.33 4.84
C ALA A 593 12.26 0.44 4.47
N ASP A 594 13.47 0.81 4.87
CA ASP A 594 14.65 -0.02 4.68
C ASP A 594 15.22 -0.56 6.02
N ALA A 595 16.38 -1.21 5.94
CA ALA A 595 17.05 -1.76 7.11
C ALA A 595 17.53 -0.68 8.10
N TYR A 596 17.86 0.53 7.63
CA TYR A 596 18.29 1.63 8.48
C TYR A 596 17.11 2.19 9.27
N ASP A 597 15.94 2.30 8.64
CA ASP A 597 14.69 2.66 9.33
C ASP A 597 14.35 1.63 10.41
N ALA A 598 14.39 0.34 10.07
CA ALA A 598 14.08 -0.73 11.01
C ALA A 598 15.07 -0.80 12.18
N LYS A 599 16.36 -0.51 11.96
CA LYS A 599 17.37 -0.39 13.02
C LYS A 599 17.06 0.76 13.99
N LYS A 600 16.41 1.81 13.51
CA LYS A 600 15.86 2.90 14.33
C LYS A 600 14.46 2.59 14.85
N GLY A 601 13.98 1.35 14.74
CA GLY A 601 12.70 0.87 15.24
C GLY A 601 11.51 1.12 14.32
N ALA A 602 11.68 1.76 13.16
CA ALA A 602 10.59 2.04 12.24
C ALA A 602 10.42 0.90 11.23
N VAL A 603 9.47 0.01 11.49
CA VAL A 603 9.15 -1.11 10.59
C VAL A 603 7.88 -0.92 9.78
N LEU A 604 7.02 0.03 10.20
CA LEU A 604 5.77 0.42 9.56
C LEU A 604 5.95 1.70 8.75
N ASP A 605 5.22 1.84 7.64
CA ASP A 605 5.38 2.98 6.73
C ASP A 605 4.94 4.30 7.39
N VAL A 606 3.92 4.28 8.25
CA VAL A 606 3.44 5.46 9.02
C VAL A 606 4.45 5.98 10.05
N ASP A 607 5.51 5.22 10.34
CA ASP A 607 6.56 5.56 11.30
C ASP A 607 7.76 6.22 10.61
N LEU A 608 7.85 6.13 9.28
CA LEU A 608 9.02 6.53 8.52
C LEU A 608 9.30 8.02 8.59
N ALA A 609 8.28 8.86 8.45
CA ALA A 609 8.45 10.31 8.50
C ALA A 609 9.07 10.75 9.85
N ALA A 610 8.51 10.27 10.96
CA ALA A 610 9.02 10.57 12.29
C ALA A 610 10.44 10.01 12.52
N CYS A 611 10.72 8.80 12.02
CA CYS A 611 12.06 8.19 12.10
C CYS A 611 13.12 8.96 11.31
N ARG A 612 12.74 9.47 10.12
CA ARG A 612 13.64 10.18 9.20
C ARG A 612 13.80 11.66 9.54
N ASP A 613 12.88 12.26 10.30
CA ASP A 613 13.00 13.63 10.80
C ASP A 613 14.32 13.85 11.58
N GLY A 614 14.73 12.89 12.43
CA GLY A 614 16.02 12.99 13.13
C GLY A 614 17.23 13.06 12.18
N LEU A 615 17.17 12.41 11.00
CA LEU A 615 18.20 12.53 9.97
C LEU A 615 18.13 13.90 9.27
N GLN A 616 16.92 14.41 9.02
CA GLN A 616 16.71 15.74 8.44
C GLN A 616 17.24 16.84 9.37
N GLN A 617 16.98 16.74 10.68
CA GLN A 617 17.53 17.63 11.69
C GLN A 617 19.07 17.57 11.70
N LEU A 618 19.67 16.37 11.65
CA LEU A 618 21.12 16.21 11.57
C LEU A 618 21.70 16.90 10.33
N ARG A 619 21.10 16.70 9.16
CA ARG A 619 21.48 17.37 7.91
C ARG A 619 21.46 18.89 8.07
N ASN A 620 20.38 19.43 8.66
CA ASN A 620 20.15 20.86 8.78
C ASN A 620 20.91 21.53 9.92
N GLY A 621 21.48 20.75 10.85
CA GLY A 621 22.18 21.26 12.03
C GLY A 621 23.46 22.06 11.75
N SER A 622 24.06 21.97 10.56
CA SER A 622 25.20 22.82 10.16
C SER A 622 25.43 22.90 8.65
N ASP A 623 26.13 23.94 8.18
CA ASP A 623 26.58 24.04 6.78
C ASP A 623 27.51 22.91 6.36
N ARG A 624 28.32 22.41 7.30
CA ARG A 624 29.19 21.25 7.05
C ARG A 624 28.35 20.01 6.72
N ASN A 625 27.28 19.76 7.48
CA ASN A 625 26.41 18.61 7.27
C ASN A 625 25.66 18.71 5.93
N ARG A 626 25.15 19.89 5.58
CA ARG A 626 24.55 20.14 4.25
C ARG A 626 25.53 19.86 3.10
N ARG A 627 26.78 20.32 3.21
CA ARG A 627 27.82 20.06 2.20
C ARG A 627 28.18 18.58 2.10
N MET A 628 28.31 17.89 3.22
CA MET A 628 28.56 16.44 3.23
C MET A 628 27.41 15.67 2.58
N TRP A 629 26.16 16.00 2.93
CA TRP A 629 24.97 15.40 2.34
C TRP A 629 24.93 15.58 0.83
N LYS A 630 25.17 16.82 0.36
CA LYS A 630 25.25 17.12 -1.07
C LYS A 630 26.36 16.32 -1.76
N ALA A 631 27.56 16.26 -1.18
CA ALA A 631 28.67 15.51 -1.75
C ALA A 631 28.37 14.00 -1.86
N VAL A 632 27.65 13.43 -0.88
CA VAL A 632 27.20 12.04 -0.93
C VAL A 632 26.18 11.85 -2.06
N LEU A 633 25.17 12.71 -2.19
CA LEU A 633 24.20 12.64 -3.27
C LEU A 633 24.87 12.76 -4.65
N ASP A 634 25.75 13.76 -4.81
CA ASP A 634 26.48 14.00 -6.06
C ASP A 634 27.40 12.81 -6.43
N TYR A 635 27.88 12.04 -5.44
CA TYR A 635 28.66 10.81 -5.70
C TYR A 635 27.81 9.68 -6.30
N PHE A 636 26.57 9.51 -5.83
CA PHE A 636 25.70 8.42 -6.25
C PHE A 636 24.90 8.72 -7.52
N ILE A 637 24.53 9.98 -7.76
CA ILE A 637 23.84 10.38 -9.00
C ILE A 637 24.79 10.20 -10.21
N ARG A 638 24.31 9.52 -11.24
CA ARG A 638 25.03 9.28 -12.50
C ARG A 638 24.64 10.33 -13.54
N PRO A 639 25.51 10.66 -14.52
CA PRO A 639 25.21 11.68 -15.53
C PRO A 639 24.05 11.24 -16.44
N PRO A 640 23.26 12.18 -17.00
CA PRO A 640 22.07 11.87 -17.80
C PRO A 640 22.38 10.98 -19.02
N GLU A 641 23.52 11.18 -19.64
CA GLU A 641 24.01 10.47 -20.83
C GLU A 641 24.17 8.97 -20.55
N ALA A 642 24.64 8.61 -19.35
CA ALA A 642 24.75 7.21 -18.96
C ALA A 642 23.36 6.54 -18.84
N TYR A 643 22.36 7.29 -18.35
CA TYR A 643 20.98 6.80 -18.31
C TYR A 643 20.34 6.73 -19.70
N ARG A 644 20.65 7.65 -20.63
CA ARG A 644 20.19 7.55 -22.02
C ARG A 644 20.68 6.26 -22.69
N GLU A 645 21.93 5.89 -22.45
CA GLU A 645 22.47 4.60 -22.92
C GLU A 645 21.76 3.40 -22.27
N VAL A 646 21.48 3.45 -20.97
CA VAL A 646 20.69 2.41 -20.27
C VAL A 646 19.28 2.29 -20.87
N ILE A 647 18.58 3.41 -21.08
CA ILE A 647 17.25 3.41 -21.70
C ILE A 647 17.32 2.81 -23.11
N ARG A 648 18.30 3.19 -23.92
CA ARG A 648 18.51 2.62 -25.26
C ARG A 648 18.67 1.11 -25.21
N VAL A 649 19.51 0.60 -24.30
CA VAL A 649 19.73 -0.84 -24.14
C VAL A 649 18.46 -1.55 -23.64
N LEU A 650 17.74 -0.99 -22.67
CA LEU A 650 16.49 -1.57 -22.19
C LEU A 650 15.46 -1.71 -23.32
N LEU A 651 15.38 -0.74 -24.23
CA LEU A 651 14.47 -0.77 -25.39
C LEU A 651 14.82 -1.83 -26.44
N THR A 652 16.04 -2.38 -26.42
CA THR A 652 16.36 -3.58 -27.21
C THR A 652 15.76 -4.86 -26.62
N GLY A 653 15.40 -4.84 -25.34
CA GLY A 653 14.65 -5.89 -24.67
C GLY A 653 13.15 -5.83 -24.99
N LYS A 654 12.41 -6.87 -24.61
CA LYS A 654 10.93 -6.93 -24.75
C LYS A 654 10.24 -6.09 -23.67
N VAL A 655 10.51 -4.79 -23.65
CA VAL A 655 9.94 -3.85 -22.68
C VAL A 655 8.60 -3.29 -23.16
N ASP A 656 7.63 -3.17 -22.25
CA ASP A 656 6.38 -2.44 -22.49
C ASP A 656 6.59 -0.93 -22.33
N THR A 657 6.80 -0.23 -23.44
CA THR A 657 6.93 1.24 -23.49
C THR A 657 5.65 1.98 -23.10
N ASN A 658 4.53 1.27 -22.98
CA ASN A 658 3.22 1.79 -22.60
C ASN A 658 2.77 1.27 -21.22
N ARG A 659 3.69 0.69 -20.44
CA ARG A 659 3.42 0.15 -19.10
C ARG A 659 2.77 1.20 -18.22
N ARG A 660 1.49 1.00 -17.88
CA ARG A 660 0.74 1.93 -17.03
C ARG A 660 1.11 1.78 -15.57
N TYR A 661 1.37 2.91 -14.90
CA TYR A 661 1.57 2.97 -13.45
C TYR A 661 1.04 4.25 -12.84
N ARG A 662 0.86 4.23 -11.52
CA ARG A 662 0.48 5.41 -10.75
C ARG A 662 1.62 5.78 -9.83
N VAL A 663 1.89 7.07 -9.71
CA VAL A 663 2.87 7.59 -8.72
C VAL A 663 2.38 7.31 -7.29
N GLU A 664 1.06 7.41 -7.08
CA GLU A 664 0.39 7.06 -5.83
C GLU A 664 -0.80 6.17 -6.15
N ALA A 665 -1.07 5.14 -5.35
CA ALA A 665 -2.09 4.13 -5.65
C ALA A 665 -3.51 4.72 -5.88
N TYR A 666 -3.79 5.87 -5.26
CA TYR A 666 -5.07 6.59 -5.31
C TYR A 666 -5.13 7.71 -6.37
N HIS A 667 -4.04 8.02 -7.06
CA HIS A 667 -4.07 9.00 -8.16
C HIS A 667 -4.89 8.46 -9.34
N SER A 668 -5.67 9.35 -9.97
CA SER A 668 -6.45 9.03 -11.18
C SER A 668 -5.56 8.91 -12.41
N ALA A 669 -4.47 9.69 -12.46
CA ALA A 669 -3.50 9.70 -13.53
C ALA A 669 -2.68 8.40 -13.55
N GLN A 670 -2.68 7.74 -14.71
CA GLN A 670 -1.85 6.59 -15.03
C GLN A 670 -0.81 7.00 -16.05
N TRP A 671 0.43 7.08 -15.59
CA TRP A 671 1.60 7.38 -16.39
C TRP A 671 2.02 6.18 -17.23
N THR A 672 2.65 6.46 -18.36
CA THR A 672 3.45 5.52 -19.14
C THR A 672 4.87 6.09 -19.27
N PRO A 673 5.89 5.27 -19.57
CA PRO A 673 7.22 5.77 -19.90
C PRO A 673 7.20 6.89 -20.96
N THR A 674 6.36 6.74 -21.99
CA THR A 674 6.18 7.73 -23.07
C THR A 674 5.58 9.05 -22.58
N LEU A 675 4.56 9.00 -21.71
CA LEU A 675 3.97 10.21 -21.11
C LEU A 675 4.95 10.92 -20.17
N LEU A 676 5.71 10.16 -19.38
CA LEU A 676 6.75 10.73 -18.51
C LEU A 676 7.87 11.37 -19.35
N ALA A 677 8.25 10.79 -20.49
CA ALA A 677 9.22 11.41 -21.39
C ALA A 677 8.73 12.76 -21.96
N ALA A 678 7.43 12.91 -22.19
CA ALA A 678 6.84 14.19 -22.59
C ALA A 678 6.95 15.24 -21.47
N GLU A 679 6.78 14.84 -20.20
CA GLU A 679 6.98 15.72 -19.03
C GLU A 679 8.46 16.12 -18.88
N ILE A 680 9.38 15.15 -19.03
CA ILE A 680 10.82 15.38 -18.92
C ILE A 680 11.31 16.35 -20.01
N GLY A 681 10.77 16.23 -21.23
CA GLY A 681 11.10 17.13 -22.34
C GLY A 681 12.38 16.81 -23.09
N ASP A 682 13.02 15.66 -22.82
CA ASP A 682 14.18 15.20 -23.59
C ASP A 682 13.72 14.59 -24.92
N LEU A 683 13.90 15.34 -26.03
CA LEU A 683 13.41 14.95 -27.35
C LEU A 683 14.02 13.63 -27.85
N ASP A 684 15.28 13.36 -27.53
CA ASP A 684 15.98 12.15 -28.00
C ASP A 684 15.41 10.91 -27.33
N VAL A 685 15.23 10.94 -26.00
CA VAL A 685 14.58 9.85 -25.25
C VAL A 685 13.12 9.70 -25.68
N PHE A 686 12.38 10.80 -25.83
CA PHE A 686 11.00 10.76 -26.27
C PHE A 686 10.86 10.10 -27.66
N ARG A 687 11.70 10.52 -28.62
CA ARG A 687 11.73 9.93 -29.96
C ARG A 687 12.06 8.45 -29.90
N MET A 688 13.08 8.08 -29.12
CA MET A 688 13.51 6.69 -28.97
C MET A 688 12.38 5.79 -28.44
N LEU A 689 11.62 6.24 -27.44
CA LEU A 689 10.46 5.51 -26.92
C LEU A 689 9.37 5.33 -27.98
N VAL A 690 9.06 6.41 -28.70
CA VAL A 690 8.03 6.41 -29.74
C VAL A 690 8.41 5.50 -30.92
N GLU A 691 9.70 5.44 -31.29
CA GLU A 691 10.22 4.52 -32.31
C GLU A 691 10.12 3.05 -31.87
N HIS A 692 10.16 2.78 -30.57
CA HIS A 692 10.03 1.44 -29.97
C HIS A 692 8.60 1.17 -29.47
N GLY A 693 7.58 1.71 -30.15
CA GLY A 693 6.17 1.39 -29.89
C GLY A 693 5.51 2.18 -28.76
N GLY A 694 6.19 3.17 -28.19
CA GLY A 694 5.61 4.12 -27.25
C GLY A 694 4.47 4.91 -27.89
N ASP A 695 3.29 4.88 -27.28
CA ASP A 695 2.09 5.53 -27.78
C ASP A 695 1.88 6.89 -27.09
N PRO A 696 2.13 8.02 -27.79
CA PRO A 696 1.94 9.36 -27.23
C PRO A 696 0.46 9.75 -27.11
N ASP A 697 -0.45 9.00 -27.75
CA ASP A 697 -1.88 9.29 -27.77
C ASP A 697 -2.63 8.66 -26.58
N LEU A 698 -1.95 7.82 -25.77
CA LEU A 698 -2.49 7.33 -24.51
C LEU A 698 -2.72 8.48 -23.53
N THR A 699 -3.84 8.42 -22.81
CA THR A 699 -4.20 9.47 -21.86
C THR A 699 -3.86 9.10 -20.41
N LEU A 700 -3.52 10.11 -19.60
CA LEU A 700 -3.31 9.99 -18.15
C LEU A 700 -4.58 9.51 -17.43
N THR A 701 -5.72 10.03 -17.82
CA THR A 701 -7.06 9.65 -17.32
C THR A 701 -7.91 9.16 -18.49
N PRO A 702 -8.93 8.31 -18.29
CA PRO A 702 -9.86 7.97 -19.37
C PRO A 702 -10.40 9.25 -20.00
N ALA A 703 -10.44 9.29 -21.33
CA ALA A 703 -10.93 10.46 -22.06
C ALA A 703 -12.36 10.78 -21.61
N ASN A 704 -12.57 11.99 -21.10
CA ASN A 704 -13.91 12.56 -21.06
C ASN A 704 -14.16 13.17 -22.47
N GLY A 705 -15.42 13.36 -22.87
CA GLY A 705 -15.74 13.86 -24.22
C GLY A 705 -15.22 15.28 -24.54
N LEU A 706 -14.53 15.95 -23.60
CA LEU A 706 -14.13 17.36 -23.68
C LEU A 706 -12.61 17.58 -23.61
N GLU A 707 -11.85 16.71 -22.95
CA GLU A 707 -10.45 16.89 -22.59
C GLU A 707 -9.65 15.60 -22.77
N ARG A 708 -8.49 15.72 -23.41
CA ARG A 708 -7.56 14.62 -23.68
C ARG A 708 -6.22 14.93 -23.03
N PHE A 709 -5.90 14.22 -21.95
CA PHE A 709 -4.65 14.38 -21.19
C PHE A 709 -3.56 13.44 -21.76
N ASP A 710 -3.22 13.60 -23.03
CA ASP A 710 -2.19 12.82 -23.74
C ASP A 710 -0.79 13.47 -23.69
N ALA A 711 0.19 12.93 -24.42
CA ALA A 711 1.55 13.47 -24.42
C ALA A 711 1.64 14.91 -24.93
N LEU A 712 0.76 15.32 -25.85
CA LEU A 712 0.73 16.70 -26.35
C LEU A 712 0.25 17.64 -25.24
N TRP A 713 -0.80 17.25 -24.51
CA TRP A 713 -1.25 18.01 -23.35
C TRP A 713 -0.16 18.11 -22.28
N VAL A 714 0.48 17.00 -21.93
CA VAL A 714 1.57 16.98 -20.92
C VAL A 714 2.72 17.90 -21.32
N ALA A 715 3.14 17.85 -22.59
CA ALA A 715 4.22 18.69 -23.11
C ALA A 715 3.85 20.18 -23.12
N VAL A 716 2.58 20.54 -23.36
CA VAL A 716 2.12 21.93 -23.24
C VAL A 716 2.09 22.38 -21.79
N ASP A 717 1.52 21.56 -20.89
CA ASP A 717 1.39 21.85 -19.45
C ASP A 717 2.75 22.04 -18.77
N HIS A 718 3.78 21.32 -19.22
CA HIS A 718 5.15 21.39 -18.70
C HIS A 718 6.10 22.24 -19.56
N GLU A 719 5.57 23.04 -20.49
CA GLU A 719 6.34 23.99 -21.30
C GLU A 719 7.51 23.33 -22.10
N ARG A 720 7.22 22.26 -22.86
CA ARG A 720 8.18 21.48 -23.65
C ARG A 720 8.02 21.71 -25.17
N PRO A 721 8.51 22.84 -25.73
CA PRO A 721 8.21 23.24 -27.11
C PRO A 721 8.78 22.27 -28.17
N GLU A 722 9.89 21.61 -27.90
CA GLU A 722 10.50 20.63 -28.80
C GLU A 722 9.62 19.38 -28.96
N ILE A 723 9.06 18.88 -27.86
CA ILE A 723 8.12 17.74 -27.87
C ILE A 723 6.82 18.12 -28.58
N VAL A 724 6.29 19.32 -28.29
CA VAL A 724 5.08 19.84 -28.96
C VAL A 724 5.29 19.90 -30.47
N SER A 725 6.40 20.48 -30.92
CA SER A 725 6.73 20.60 -32.35
C SER A 725 6.81 19.23 -33.03
N TYR A 726 7.51 18.27 -32.40
CA TYR A 726 7.62 16.90 -32.89
C TYR A 726 6.25 16.20 -33.00
N LEU A 727 5.39 16.31 -31.98
CA LEU A 727 4.06 15.71 -31.99
C LEU A 727 3.13 16.31 -33.04
N LEU A 728 3.17 17.64 -33.24
CA LEU A 728 2.39 18.32 -34.27
C LEU A 728 2.85 17.93 -35.69
N GLU A 729 4.16 17.82 -35.92
CA GLU A 729 4.71 17.32 -37.19
C GLU A 729 4.32 15.87 -37.45
N ARG A 730 4.38 15.01 -36.42
CA ARG A 730 3.95 13.61 -36.53
C ARG A 730 2.48 13.50 -36.92
N LYS A 731 1.59 14.27 -36.27
CA LYS A 731 0.15 14.29 -36.58
C LYS A 731 -0.12 14.72 -38.04
N LYS A 732 0.64 15.67 -38.58
CA LYS A 732 0.55 16.10 -39.99
C LYS A 732 1.00 15.02 -40.99
N ARG A 733 1.84 14.06 -40.58
CA ARG A 733 2.32 12.97 -41.45
C ARG A 733 1.41 11.74 -41.40
N SER A 734 0.62 11.58 -40.34
CA SER A 734 -0.26 10.44 -40.10
C SER A 734 -1.74 10.67 -40.45
N GLY A 735 -2.15 11.93 -40.67
CA GLY A 735 -3.45 12.31 -41.21
C GLY A 735 -3.34 12.66 -42.69
#